data_AF-A0A0D3ERW5-F1
#
_entry.id   AF-A0A0D3ERW5-F1
#
_cell.length_a   1.000
_cell.length_b   1.000
_cell.length_c   1.000
_cell.angle_alpha   90.00
_cell.angle_beta   90.00
_cell.angle_gamma   90.00
#
_symmetry.space_group_name_H-M   'P 1'
#
loop_
_entity.id
_entity.type
_entity.pdbx_description
1 polymer ?
#
loop_
_entity_poly.entity_id
_entity_poly.type
_entity_poly.pdbx_seq_one_letter_code
_entity_poly.pdbx_strand_id
1 'polypeptide(L)'
;MSSLRGLGNIARRWRELNGVSYWKGLLDPLDVDLRNNIINYGELSQAAYTGLNRERRSRYAGSCLFSRKDFLSRVDVSNPNLYVITKFIYAMCTVSLPDAFMIKSWSKAAWSKQSNWMGFVAVATDEEIVRPGSADDPCVHGGWLSVYTSADPESQYNKQSARYQVLNEIKRLQDMYEHEETSITITGHSLGAALATINATDIVSNGYNKSCPVSAFVFGSPRVGNPDFQKAFDSAPDLRLLRIRNSPDVVPNWPKLGYSDAGTELMIDTGESPYLKAPGNPLTWHDMECYMHGVAGTQGSNGGFKLEIDRDIALVNKHEDALKNEYAIPSSWWVVQNKVGNSGSMVNGSPAIYTSPRQRLPPHQEQSSQIDQKGTVATMFSCDMASRWRELHGSGHWDGLLDPLDVDLRRCLITYGEMIMATYEAFIGEHRSPNAGMCRYRRADLFRRVDVSHPGWYAATRYIYATANADVHGKVLLRPLCREGRATECNWMGYVAVATDEGAAALGRRDIVVAWRGTQRALEWVADLKLAPASAAGILGPEGADGTDPSVHRGYLSLYTSEDQCSELNKRSARMQVLTEIARLMDKYKDEETSITVIGHSLGATLATLNAADIAANSYNTSSLSPSGETRAPVTAVVFGSPRTGDRSFRDAFHRLRDLRMLRVRNRPDRIPHYPPVGYADVGVELLIDTRLSPFLRRHGSESQSHDLECHLHGVAGWHGDHRGFELVVDRDVALVNKFDDCLADEYPVPVRWKVHHNKSMVKGPDGRWVLQDHEPDDDDDDDD
;
A
#
# COMPACT_ATOMS: atom_id res chain seq x y z
N MET A 1 27.66 -21.33 -7.58
CA MET A 1 28.74 -21.80 -8.50
C MET A 1 28.34 -21.82 -9.97
N SER A 2 27.07 -22.04 -10.33
CA SER A 2 26.60 -22.03 -11.74
C SER A 2 26.73 -20.67 -12.43
N SER A 3 26.32 -19.57 -11.78
CA SER A 3 26.35 -18.20 -12.34
C SER A 3 27.71 -17.79 -12.90
N LEU A 4 28.80 -18.02 -12.16
CA LEU A 4 30.17 -17.75 -12.60
C LEU A 4 30.60 -18.59 -13.83
N ARG A 5 30.05 -19.81 -14.01
CA ARG A 5 30.28 -20.60 -15.23
C ARG A 5 29.47 -20.07 -16.42
N GLY A 6 28.24 -19.64 -16.19
CA GLY A 6 27.39 -19.03 -17.22
C GLY A 6 27.99 -17.73 -17.76
N LEU A 7 28.38 -16.80 -16.87
CA LEU A 7 29.07 -15.55 -17.26
C LEU A 7 30.34 -15.81 -18.08
N GLY A 8 31.14 -16.81 -17.69
CA GLY A 8 32.34 -17.21 -18.45
C GLY A 8 32.06 -17.83 -19.84
N ASN A 9 30.85 -18.34 -20.08
CA ASN A 9 30.44 -18.81 -21.41
C ASN A 9 29.81 -17.68 -22.24
N ILE A 10 29.00 -16.81 -21.61
CA ILE A 10 28.46 -15.60 -22.22
C ILE A 10 29.60 -14.71 -22.75
N ALA A 11 30.65 -14.48 -21.96
CA ALA A 11 31.83 -13.71 -22.38
C ALA A 11 32.54 -14.32 -23.61
N ARG A 12 32.63 -15.65 -23.71
CA ARG A 12 33.26 -16.32 -24.87
C ARG A 12 32.38 -16.33 -26.11
N ARG A 13 31.06 -16.40 -25.93
CA ARG A 13 30.06 -16.45 -27.01
C ARG A 13 29.48 -15.08 -27.35
N TRP A 14 29.95 -13.98 -26.74
CA TRP A 14 29.17 -12.74 -26.68
C TRP A 14 28.77 -12.20 -28.05
N ARG A 15 29.63 -12.30 -29.07
CA ARG A 15 29.35 -11.89 -30.47
C ARG A 15 28.27 -12.74 -31.12
N GLU A 16 28.23 -14.03 -30.81
CA GLU A 16 27.20 -14.98 -31.23
C GLU A 16 25.86 -14.65 -30.56
N LEU A 17 25.89 -14.43 -29.24
CA LEU A 17 24.71 -14.11 -28.42
C LEU A 17 24.15 -12.71 -28.70
N ASN A 18 24.97 -11.78 -29.21
CA ASN A 18 24.58 -10.47 -29.75
C ASN A 18 24.26 -10.52 -31.26
N GLY A 19 24.15 -11.71 -31.86
CA GLY A 19 23.49 -11.89 -33.14
C GLY A 19 24.35 -11.65 -34.37
N VAL A 20 25.69 -11.75 -34.29
CA VAL A 20 26.57 -11.66 -35.49
C VAL A 20 26.10 -12.61 -36.61
N SER A 21 25.60 -13.79 -36.23
CA SER A 21 25.01 -14.85 -37.04
C SER A 21 23.48 -14.77 -37.24
N TYR A 22 22.86 -13.64 -36.89
CA TYR A 22 21.39 -13.45 -36.82
C TYR A 22 20.70 -14.50 -35.92
N TRP A 23 21.37 -14.93 -34.85
CA TRP A 23 20.92 -15.96 -33.89
C TRP A 23 20.52 -17.30 -34.56
N LYS A 24 21.02 -17.58 -35.76
CA LYS A 24 20.69 -18.79 -36.53
C LYS A 24 21.09 -20.05 -35.76
N GLY A 25 20.10 -20.86 -35.39
CA GLY A 25 20.29 -22.08 -34.59
C GLY A 25 20.26 -21.88 -33.07
N LEU A 26 20.02 -20.65 -32.58
CA LEU A 26 19.94 -20.33 -31.16
C LEU A 26 18.52 -20.01 -30.64
N LEU A 27 17.55 -19.81 -31.54
CA LEU A 27 16.19 -19.37 -31.18
C LEU A 27 15.19 -20.52 -30.98
N ASP A 28 15.42 -21.66 -31.62
CA ASP A 28 14.51 -22.81 -31.58
C ASP A 28 15.28 -24.15 -31.66
N PRO A 29 15.37 -24.93 -30.56
CA PRO A 29 15.01 -24.51 -29.20
C PRO A 29 15.90 -23.36 -28.71
N LEU A 30 15.35 -22.50 -27.84
CA LEU A 30 16.06 -21.30 -27.35
C LEU A 30 17.26 -21.67 -26.46
N ASP A 31 18.47 -21.36 -26.97
CA ASP A 31 19.79 -21.57 -26.34
C ASP A 31 19.85 -20.97 -24.92
N VAL A 32 20.47 -21.69 -23.98
CA VAL A 32 20.48 -21.32 -22.56
C VAL A 32 21.33 -20.08 -22.25
N ASP A 33 22.45 -19.85 -22.94
CA ASP A 33 23.25 -18.65 -22.76
C ASP A 33 22.54 -17.43 -23.39
N LEU A 34 21.91 -17.63 -24.55
CA LEU A 34 21.09 -16.58 -25.20
C LEU A 34 19.87 -16.21 -24.34
N ARG A 35 19.20 -17.20 -23.73
CA ARG A 35 18.07 -17.00 -22.80
C ARG A 35 18.48 -16.14 -21.60
N ASN A 36 19.63 -16.43 -21.00
CA ASN A 36 20.21 -15.61 -19.93
C ASN A 36 20.57 -14.19 -20.44
N ASN A 37 21.17 -14.07 -21.63
CA ASN A 37 21.57 -12.79 -22.20
C ASN A 37 20.36 -11.87 -22.48
N ILE A 38 19.30 -12.41 -23.09
CA ILE A 38 18.04 -11.70 -23.32
C ILE A 38 17.47 -11.20 -21.98
N ILE A 39 17.43 -12.04 -20.94
CA ILE A 39 16.86 -11.67 -19.63
C ILE A 39 17.73 -10.62 -18.90
N ASN A 40 19.07 -10.68 -18.98
CA ASN A 40 19.93 -9.63 -18.44
C ASN A 40 19.61 -8.25 -19.06
N TYR A 41 19.41 -8.16 -20.37
CA TYR A 41 19.00 -6.91 -21.02
C TYR A 41 17.54 -6.55 -20.74
N GLY A 42 16.67 -7.54 -20.53
CA GLY A 42 15.30 -7.34 -20.10
C GLY A 42 15.20 -6.71 -18.71
N GLU A 43 16.06 -7.13 -17.78
CA GLU A 43 16.13 -6.57 -16.42
C GLU A 43 16.57 -5.10 -16.41
N LEU A 44 17.46 -4.69 -17.32
CA LEU A 44 17.81 -3.27 -17.51
C LEU A 44 16.65 -2.45 -18.07
N SER A 45 15.84 -3.01 -18.98
CA SER A 45 14.58 -2.38 -19.41
C SER A 45 13.57 -2.27 -18.26
N GLN A 46 13.43 -3.33 -17.46
CA GLN A 46 12.53 -3.38 -16.32
C GLN A 46 12.97 -2.45 -15.17
N ALA A 47 14.26 -2.22 -14.99
CA ALA A 47 14.79 -1.20 -14.09
C ALA A 47 14.25 0.21 -14.41
N ALA A 48 14.00 0.52 -15.69
CA ALA A 48 13.39 1.80 -16.09
C ALA A 48 11.93 1.93 -15.61
N TYR A 49 11.11 0.87 -15.67
CA TYR A 49 9.77 0.89 -15.07
C TYR A 49 9.84 0.95 -13.54
N THR A 50 10.74 0.19 -12.95
CA THR A 50 10.98 0.10 -11.49
C THR A 50 11.38 1.45 -10.88
N GLY A 51 12.15 2.26 -11.62
CA GLY A 51 12.63 3.57 -11.18
C GLY A 51 11.75 4.78 -11.54
N LEU A 52 10.72 4.63 -12.39
CA LEU A 52 9.89 5.75 -12.84
C LEU A 52 8.83 6.13 -11.80
N ASN A 53 8.82 7.38 -11.35
CA ASN A 53 7.80 7.90 -10.45
C ASN A 53 6.46 8.08 -11.16
N ARG A 54 5.53 7.12 -11.01
CA ARG A 54 4.18 7.15 -11.60
C ARG A 54 3.14 7.90 -10.73
N GLU A 55 3.45 8.30 -9.50
CA GLU A 55 2.47 8.90 -8.56
C GLU A 55 2.19 10.38 -8.92
N ARG A 56 1.05 10.62 -9.59
CA ARG A 56 0.69 11.93 -10.18
C ARG A 56 0.53 13.06 -9.18
N ARG A 57 0.18 12.80 -7.91
CA ARG A 57 0.15 13.84 -6.88
C ARG A 57 1.53 14.27 -6.40
N SER A 58 2.54 13.40 -6.56
CA SER A 58 3.92 13.77 -6.29
C SER A 58 4.33 14.94 -7.18
N ARG A 59 4.95 15.97 -6.59
CA ARG A 59 5.60 17.03 -7.36
C ARG A 59 6.75 16.53 -8.25
N TYR A 60 7.22 15.30 -8.01
CA TYR A 60 8.26 14.62 -8.78
C TYR A 60 7.70 13.56 -9.75
N ALA A 61 6.39 13.54 -10.02
CA ALA A 61 5.80 12.61 -10.98
C ALA A 61 6.49 12.73 -12.35
N GLY A 62 6.88 11.60 -12.93
CA GLY A 62 7.66 11.54 -14.16
C GLY A 62 9.19 11.62 -14.01
N SER A 63 9.73 11.81 -12.80
CA SER A 63 11.19 11.70 -12.56
C SER A 63 11.62 10.25 -12.29
N CYS A 64 12.94 10.02 -12.19
CA CYS A 64 13.46 8.82 -11.52
C CYS A 64 13.24 8.95 -9.99
N LEU A 65 13.04 7.82 -9.31
CA LEU A 65 12.92 7.71 -7.85
C LEU A 65 14.29 7.67 -7.13
N PHE A 66 15.37 7.31 -7.84
CA PHE A 66 16.68 7.01 -7.24
C PHE A 66 17.79 7.89 -7.80
N SER A 67 18.91 7.99 -7.08
CA SER A 67 20.12 8.64 -7.58
C SER A 67 20.83 7.73 -8.60
N ARG A 68 21.61 8.29 -9.55
CA ARG A 68 22.44 7.49 -10.48
C ARG A 68 23.36 6.51 -9.77
N LYS A 69 23.91 6.88 -8.61
CA LYS A 69 24.86 6.07 -7.83
C LYS A 69 24.19 4.83 -7.23
N ASP A 70 22.95 4.99 -6.77
CA ASP A 70 22.23 3.97 -6.02
C ASP A 70 21.13 3.29 -6.86
N PHE A 71 21.03 3.62 -8.16
CA PHE A 71 19.97 3.15 -9.04
C PHE A 71 20.00 1.62 -9.18
N LEU A 72 21.12 1.06 -9.66
CA LEU A 72 21.25 -0.39 -9.89
C LEU A 72 21.20 -1.21 -8.59
N SER A 73 21.57 -0.65 -7.44
CA SER A 73 21.46 -1.33 -6.14
C SER A 73 20.07 -1.20 -5.49
N ARG A 74 19.17 -0.38 -6.03
CA ARG A 74 17.78 -0.20 -5.56
C ARG A 74 16.71 -0.74 -6.53
N VAL A 75 17.06 -0.95 -7.79
CA VAL A 75 16.22 -1.68 -8.76
C VAL A 75 16.64 -3.15 -8.78
N ASP A 76 15.67 -4.04 -8.94
CA ASP A 76 15.93 -5.47 -8.84
C ASP A 76 16.46 -6.03 -10.17
N VAL A 77 17.80 -6.10 -10.27
CA VAL A 77 18.58 -6.65 -11.39
C VAL A 77 19.58 -7.69 -10.87
N SER A 78 19.88 -8.71 -11.67
CA SER A 78 20.68 -9.86 -11.24
C SER A 78 22.17 -9.54 -11.02
N ASN A 79 22.71 -8.53 -11.72
CA ASN A 79 24.14 -8.22 -11.74
C ASN A 79 24.41 -6.70 -11.61
N PRO A 80 24.03 -6.05 -10.49
CA PRO A 80 24.05 -4.58 -10.37
C PRO A 80 25.45 -3.95 -10.41
N ASN A 81 26.50 -4.75 -10.14
CA ASN A 81 27.89 -4.28 -10.10
C ASN A 81 28.63 -4.39 -11.45
N LEU A 82 28.02 -5.02 -12.48
CA LEU A 82 28.64 -5.14 -13.82
C LEU A 82 28.50 -3.86 -14.67
N TYR A 83 27.70 -2.89 -14.22
CA TYR A 83 27.37 -1.70 -14.99
C TYR A 83 27.47 -0.43 -14.13
N VAL A 84 28.00 0.65 -14.69
CA VAL A 84 28.01 1.98 -14.06
C VAL A 84 27.07 2.92 -14.80
N ILE A 85 26.08 3.49 -14.11
CA ILE A 85 25.14 4.47 -14.66
C ILE A 85 25.85 5.81 -14.88
N THR A 86 26.29 6.07 -16.11
CA THR A 86 26.96 7.33 -16.44
C THR A 86 25.95 8.47 -16.62
N LYS A 87 24.76 8.20 -17.19
CA LYS A 87 23.77 9.22 -17.55
C LYS A 87 22.35 8.80 -17.23
N PHE A 88 21.52 9.76 -16.83
CA PHE A 88 20.06 9.66 -16.91
C PHE A 88 19.59 10.47 -18.13
N ILE A 89 18.65 9.91 -18.87
CA ILE A 89 18.09 10.50 -20.09
C ILE A 89 16.70 11.04 -19.81
N TYR A 90 16.43 12.24 -20.31
CA TYR A 90 15.16 12.93 -20.20
C TYR A 90 14.61 13.22 -21.59
N ALA A 91 13.29 13.21 -21.72
CA ALA A 91 12.59 13.47 -22.97
C ALA A 91 11.35 14.34 -22.73
N MET A 92 10.85 14.99 -23.78
CA MET A 92 9.53 15.60 -23.85
C MET A 92 8.81 15.08 -25.08
N CYS A 93 7.50 15.34 -25.21
CA CYS A 93 6.82 15.23 -26.50
C CYS A 93 6.20 16.59 -26.87
N THR A 94 6.36 17.00 -28.13
CA THR A 94 5.70 18.19 -28.70
C THR A 94 4.29 17.89 -29.18
N VAL A 95 3.91 16.61 -29.29
CA VAL A 95 2.57 16.13 -29.61
C VAL A 95 1.87 15.62 -28.35
N SER A 96 0.54 15.75 -28.28
CA SER A 96 -0.23 15.17 -27.17
C SER A 96 -0.18 13.64 -27.22
N LEU A 97 0.47 13.02 -26.24
CA LEU A 97 0.51 11.57 -26.05
C LEU A 97 -0.45 11.12 -24.94
N PRO A 98 -0.96 9.88 -25.02
CA PRO A 98 -1.59 9.19 -23.90
C PRO A 98 -0.76 9.25 -22.61
N ASP A 99 -1.46 9.34 -21.48
CA ASP A 99 -0.90 9.48 -20.14
C ASP A 99 0.05 8.33 -19.73
N ALA A 100 -0.07 7.16 -20.36
CA ALA A 100 0.81 6.01 -20.16
C ALA A 100 2.25 6.23 -20.66
N PHE A 101 2.47 7.18 -21.60
CA PHE A 101 3.79 7.48 -22.16
C PHE A 101 4.47 8.68 -21.49
N MET A 102 3.70 9.64 -20.96
CA MET A 102 4.21 10.85 -20.33
C MET A 102 3.43 11.16 -19.04
N ILE A 103 3.98 10.76 -17.90
CA ILE A 103 3.41 11.02 -16.57
C ILE A 103 3.53 12.52 -16.25
N LYS A 104 2.42 13.25 -16.24
CA LYS A 104 2.33 14.64 -15.79
C LYS A 104 1.96 14.69 -14.30
N SER A 105 2.62 15.56 -13.54
CA SER A 105 2.23 15.86 -12.16
C SER A 105 0.98 16.75 -12.11
N TRP A 106 0.11 16.53 -11.13
CA TRP A 106 -1.02 17.42 -10.82
C TRP A 106 -0.61 18.58 -9.88
N SER A 107 0.59 18.53 -9.29
CA SER A 107 1.06 19.57 -8.38
C SER A 107 1.40 20.87 -9.12
N LYS A 108 0.89 22.00 -8.62
CA LYS A 108 1.29 23.35 -9.08
C LYS A 108 2.80 23.62 -8.90
N ALA A 109 3.49 22.83 -8.07
CA ALA A 109 4.93 22.90 -7.79
C ALA A 109 5.76 21.77 -8.46
N ALA A 110 5.26 21.21 -9.56
CA ALA A 110 5.90 20.14 -10.32
C ALA A 110 7.36 20.45 -10.71
N TRP A 111 8.21 19.42 -10.67
CA TRP A 111 9.64 19.49 -11.02
C TRP A 111 9.89 19.80 -12.51
N SER A 112 9.01 19.32 -13.39
CA SER A 112 8.91 19.70 -14.80
C SER A 112 7.44 19.72 -15.23
N LYS A 113 7.12 20.53 -16.23
CA LYS A 113 5.78 20.63 -16.84
C LYS A 113 5.61 19.78 -18.11
N GLN A 114 6.73 19.41 -18.75
CA GLN A 114 6.73 18.78 -20.08
C GLN A 114 7.78 17.66 -20.24
N SER A 115 8.74 17.54 -19.31
CA SER A 115 9.83 16.56 -19.39
C SER A 115 9.61 15.38 -18.45
N ASN A 116 9.87 14.17 -18.93
CA ASN A 116 9.92 12.94 -18.14
C ASN A 116 11.33 12.34 -18.20
N TRP A 117 11.71 11.62 -17.16
CA TRP A 117 12.82 10.66 -17.21
C TRP A 117 12.41 9.48 -18.10
N MET A 118 13.29 9.09 -19.02
CA MET A 118 12.99 8.14 -20.10
C MET A 118 13.98 6.96 -20.18
N GLY A 119 15.00 6.95 -19.32
CA GLY A 119 15.97 5.85 -19.23
C GLY A 119 17.35 6.30 -18.78
N PHE A 120 18.35 5.48 -19.03
CA PHE A 120 19.73 5.70 -18.60
C PHE A 120 20.73 5.21 -19.66
N VAL A 121 21.96 5.72 -19.57
CA VAL A 121 23.14 5.13 -20.24
C VAL A 121 24.02 4.53 -19.16
N ALA A 122 24.45 3.30 -19.40
CA ALA A 122 25.38 2.56 -18.55
C ALA A 122 26.55 2.03 -19.39
N VAL A 123 27.69 1.82 -18.77
CA VAL A 123 28.84 1.15 -19.38
C VAL A 123 29.22 -0.08 -18.56
N ALA A 124 29.65 -1.15 -19.25
CA ALA A 124 30.23 -2.36 -18.66
C ALA A 124 31.74 -2.16 -18.39
N THR A 125 32.46 -3.24 -18.08
CA THR A 125 33.91 -3.24 -17.83
C THR A 125 34.68 -4.16 -18.81
N ASP A 126 35.31 -3.53 -19.81
CA ASP A 126 36.60 -3.77 -20.53
C ASP A 126 36.97 -5.17 -21.18
N GLU A 127 37.22 -5.26 -22.53
CA GLU A 127 38.17 -6.15 -23.34
C GLU A 127 37.82 -6.41 -24.89
N GLU A 128 38.74 -6.10 -25.88
CA GLU A 128 38.81 -5.75 -27.40
C GLU A 128 38.08 -6.35 -28.73
N ILE A 129 37.59 -5.47 -29.68
CA ILE A 129 36.76 -5.73 -30.97
C ILE A 129 37.16 -5.00 -32.30
N VAL A 130 36.70 -5.51 -33.49
CA VAL A 130 36.71 -4.85 -34.86
C VAL A 130 35.54 -5.35 -35.80
N ARG A 131 35.04 -4.78 -36.95
CA ARG A 131 34.44 -3.51 -37.56
C ARG A 131 33.99 -3.87 -39.05
N PRO A 132 33.51 -3.06 -40.06
CA PRO A 132 32.67 -1.82 -40.19
C PRO A 132 31.60 -1.68 -41.38
N GLY A 133 30.45 -0.97 -41.19
CA GLY A 133 29.68 -0.07 -42.15
C GLY A 133 29.09 -0.60 -43.50
N SER A 134 28.11 -0.03 -44.25
CA SER A 134 27.27 1.23 -44.29
C SER A 134 26.39 1.21 -45.62
N ALA A 135 25.30 1.94 -45.96
CA ALA A 135 24.32 2.90 -45.36
C ALA A 135 23.05 3.13 -46.30
N ASP A 136 22.63 4.40 -46.59
CA ASP A 136 21.45 4.95 -47.35
C ASP A 136 19.99 4.82 -46.77
N ASP A 137 19.04 5.67 -47.23
CA ASP A 137 18.19 6.53 -46.35
C ASP A 137 16.69 6.14 -46.04
N PRO A 138 16.16 6.27 -44.79
CA PRO A 138 14.80 5.82 -44.37
C PRO A 138 13.80 6.81 -43.66
N CYS A 139 12.60 6.34 -43.29
CA CYS A 139 11.53 7.11 -42.58
C CYS A 139 10.83 6.41 -41.38
N VAL A 140 10.51 7.14 -40.30
CA VAL A 140 9.97 6.62 -39.01
C VAL A 140 8.67 7.28 -38.50
N HIS A 141 7.95 6.62 -37.58
CA HIS A 141 6.71 7.12 -36.95
C HIS A 141 6.91 8.42 -36.14
N GLY A 142 6.13 9.45 -36.48
CA GLY A 142 6.26 10.80 -35.92
C GLY A 142 6.10 10.91 -34.39
N GLY A 143 5.28 10.05 -33.76
CA GLY A 143 5.12 10.04 -32.30
C GLY A 143 6.39 9.58 -31.58
N TRP A 144 7.08 8.57 -32.10
CA TRP A 144 8.34 8.07 -31.55
C TRP A 144 9.48 9.07 -31.82
N LEU A 145 9.51 9.62 -33.05
CA LEU A 145 10.47 10.64 -33.46
C LEU A 145 10.35 11.92 -32.59
N SER A 146 9.14 12.36 -32.28
CA SER A 146 8.91 13.53 -31.41
C SER A 146 9.51 13.34 -30.01
N VAL A 147 9.29 12.17 -29.38
CA VAL A 147 9.88 11.86 -28.06
C VAL A 147 11.42 11.80 -28.13
N TYR A 148 11.96 11.24 -29.20
CA TYR A 148 13.40 11.12 -29.39
C TYR A 148 14.10 12.46 -29.68
N THR A 149 13.45 13.38 -30.40
CA THR A 149 14.10 14.58 -30.96
C THR A 149 13.66 15.93 -30.39
N SER A 150 12.58 16.02 -29.61
CA SER A 150 12.11 17.29 -29.03
C SER A 150 12.99 17.78 -27.87
N ALA A 151 13.23 19.10 -27.81
CA ALA A 151 13.97 19.79 -26.75
C ALA A 151 13.17 20.99 -26.21
N ASP A 152 13.33 21.29 -24.92
CA ASP A 152 12.74 22.44 -24.22
C ASP A 152 13.89 23.29 -23.65
N PRO A 153 14.20 24.46 -24.26
CA PRO A 153 15.28 25.35 -23.80
C PRO A 153 15.13 25.85 -22.35
N GLU A 154 13.89 25.97 -21.87
CA GLU A 154 13.55 26.47 -20.53
C GLU A 154 13.61 25.36 -19.46
N SER A 155 13.45 24.09 -19.86
CA SER A 155 13.62 22.94 -18.96
C SER A 155 15.05 22.85 -18.45
N GLN A 156 15.24 22.60 -17.15
CA GLN A 156 16.57 22.30 -16.61
C GLN A 156 17.09 20.91 -17.03
N TYR A 157 16.22 20.04 -17.55
CA TYR A 157 16.50 18.63 -17.79
C TYR A 157 16.49 18.23 -19.28
N ASN A 158 15.76 18.96 -20.14
CA ASN A 158 15.59 18.63 -21.57
C ASN A 158 16.02 19.76 -22.52
N LYS A 159 17.03 20.57 -22.15
CA LYS A 159 17.61 21.62 -23.02
C LYS A 159 18.13 21.11 -24.36
N GLN A 160 18.50 19.84 -24.37
CA GLN A 160 18.97 19.07 -25.52
C GLN A 160 18.10 17.81 -25.55
N SER A 161 17.71 17.36 -26.73
CA SER A 161 16.78 16.22 -26.88
C SER A 161 17.40 14.89 -26.42
N ALA A 162 16.55 13.89 -26.19
CA ALA A 162 16.99 12.55 -25.80
C ALA A 162 18.03 11.97 -26.78
N ARG A 163 17.83 12.17 -28.10
CA ARG A 163 18.82 11.87 -29.15
C ARG A 163 20.19 12.49 -28.84
N TYR A 164 20.26 13.80 -28.60
CA TYR A 164 21.52 14.47 -28.29
C TYR A 164 22.14 13.96 -26.98
N GLN A 165 21.34 13.80 -25.92
CA GLN A 165 21.82 13.32 -24.61
C GLN A 165 22.47 11.93 -24.71
N VAL A 166 21.86 11.02 -25.48
CA VAL A 166 22.39 9.67 -25.72
C VAL A 166 23.61 9.70 -26.65
N LEU A 167 23.52 10.31 -27.83
CA LEU A 167 24.62 10.30 -28.81
C LEU A 167 25.88 11.01 -28.28
N ASN A 168 25.74 12.09 -27.52
CA ASN A 168 26.88 12.77 -26.90
C ASN A 168 27.55 11.90 -25.81
N GLU A 169 26.77 11.12 -25.05
CA GLU A 169 27.31 10.22 -24.03
C GLU A 169 27.95 8.97 -24.66
N ILE A 170 27.32 8.39 -25.69
CA ILE A 170 27.89 7.30 -26.48
C ILE A 170 29.20 7.74 -27.12
N LYS A 171 29.26 8.94 -27.73
CA LYS A 171 30.53 9.49 -28.23
C LYS A 171 31.57 9.62 -27.10
N ARG A 172 31.20 10.17 -25.95
CA ARG A 172 32.12 10.32 -24.80
C ARG A 172 32.67 8.97 -24.31
N LEU A 173 31.88 7.89 -24.40
CA LEU A 173 32.31 6.53 -24.08
C LEU A 173 33.19 5.95 -25.20
N GLN A 174 32.79 6.09 -26.47
CA GLN A 174 33.57 5.71 -27.66
C GLN A 174 34.90 6.46 -27.78
N ASP A 175 35.04 7.65 -27.19
CA ASP A 175 36.29 8.42 -27.08
C ASP A 175 37.11 8.05 -25.83
N MET A 176 36.48 7.46 -24.81
CA MET A 176 37.12 7.03 -23.56
C MET A 176 37.68 5.59 -23.65
N TYR A 177 36.99 4.74 -24.40
CA TYR A 177 37.31 3.34 -24.64
C TYR A 177 37.68 3.12 -26.12
N GLU A 178 38.46 4.03 -26.72
CA GLU A 178 38.81 3.95 -28.15
C GLU A 178 39.90 2.93 -28.50
N HIS A 179 40.45 2.26 -27.49
CA HIS A 179 41.30 1.07 -27.59
C HIS A 179 40.57 -0.18 -27.02
N GLU A 180 39.23 -0.08 -26.94
CA GLU A 180 38.22 -0.97 -26.30
C GLU A 180 37.36 -1.87 -27.21
N GLU A 181 36.90 -3.04 -26.73
CA GLU A 181 35.70 -3.73 -27.27
C GLU A 181 34.47 -2.95 -26.87
N THR A 182 34.14 -1.99 -27.70
CA THR A 182 32.81 -1.44 -27.64
C THR A 182 31.85 -2.39 -28.35
N SER A 183 30.79 -2.77 -27.66
CA SER A 183 29.53 -3.08 -28.30
C SER A 183 28.49 -2.15 -27.70
N ILE A 184 27.57 -1.66 -28.53
CA ILE A 184 26.49 -0.81 -28.07
C ILE A 184 25.24 -1.68 -28.02
N THR A 185 24.95 -2.23 -26.83
CA THR A 185 23.67 -2.93 -26.63
C THR A 185 22.61 -1.96 -26.14
N ILE A 186 21.46 -1.96 -26.82
CA ILE A 186 20.32 -1.09 -26.56
C ILE A 186 19.13 -2.01 -26.24
N THR A 187 18.32 -1.65 -25.25
CA THR A 187 17.18 -2.45 -24.81
C THR A 187 15.98 -1.56 -24.53
N GLY A 188 14.79 -2.11 -24.74
CA GLY A 188 13.55 -1.39 -24.46
C GLY A 188 12.32 -2.28 -24.55
N HIS A 189 11.26 -1.88 -23.86
CA HIS A 189 9.93 -2.49 -23.93
C HIS A 189 8.90 -1.47 -24.43
N SER A 190 7.93 -1.90 -25.25
CA SER A 190 6.81 -1.06 -25.71
C SER A 190 7.27 0.25 -26.42
N LEU A 191 6.91 1.44 -25.94
CA LEU A 191 7.50 2.72 -26.40
C LEU A 191 9.03 2.70 -26.36
N GLY A 192 9.63 2.13 -25.32
CA GLY A 192 11.08 1.99 -25.19
C GLY A 192 11.68 1.10 -26.26
N ALA A 193 10.97 0.05 -26.71
CA ALA A 193 11.40 -0.81 -27.82
C ALA A 193 11.43 -0.06 -29.17
N ALA A 194 10.45 0.80 -29.42
CA ALA A 194 10.45 1.67 -30.59
C ALA A 194 11.60 2.69 -30.54
N LEU A 195 11.82 3.34 -29.40
CA LEU A 195 12.93 4.27 -29.19
C LEU A 195 14.30 3.57 -29.33
N ALA A 196 14.44 2.35 -28.78
CA ALA A 196 15.64 1.52 -28.92
C ALA A 196 15.95 1.20 -30.39
N THR A 197 14.93 0.82 -31.17
CA THR A 197 15.05 0.52 -32.60
C THR A 197 15.46 1.76 -33.42
N ILE A 198 14.87 2.93 -33.14
CA ILE A 198 15.25 4.20 -33.77
C ILE A 198 16.69 4.57 -33.40
N ASN A 199 17.04 4.49 -32.11
CA ASN A 199 18.37 4.86 -31.62
C ASN A 199 19.48 3.94 -32.18
N ALA A 200 19.24 2.62 -32.22
CA ALA A 200 20.19 1.66 -32.79
C ALA A 200 20.47 1.94 -34.29
N THR A 201 19.42 2.22 -35.06
CA THR A 201 19.53 2.59 -36.48
C THR A 201 20.26 3.93 -36.63
N ASP A 202 19.85 4.96 -35.88
CA ASP A 202 20.47 6.30 -35.87
C ASP A 202 21.97 6.25 -35.56
N ILE A 203 22.39 5.42 -34.60
CA ILE A 203 23.79 5.23 -34.22
C ILE A 203 24.62 4.63 -35.35
N VAL A 204 24.14 3.58 -36.03
CA VAL A 204 24.89 2.89 -37.09
C VAL A 204 24.86 3.68 -38.40
N SER A 205 23.68 4.14 -38.85
CA SER A 205 23.52 4.88 -40.11
C SER A 205 24.29 6.22 -40.12
N ASN A 206 24.55 6.82 -38.95
CA ASN A 206 25.36 8.05 -38.82
C ASN A 206 26.78 7.79 -38.27
N GLY A 207 27.22 6.53 -38.11
CA GLY A 207 28.58 6.17 -37.71
C GLY A 207 28.98 6.50 -36.26
N TYR A 208 28.03 6.81 -35.37
CA TYR A 208 28.32 7.08 -33.94
C TYR A 208 28.87 5.87 -33.17
N ASN A 209 28.74 4.66 -33.74
CA ASN A 209 29.34 3.45 -33.22
C ASN A 209 30.88 3.37 -33.41
N LYS A 210 31.53 4.28 -34.14
CA LYS A 210 32.93 4.12 -34.62
C LYS A 210 33.17 2.73 -35.27
N SER A 211 32.13 2.18 -35.91
CA SER A 211 32.10 0.82 -36.46
C SER A 211 32.20 -0.33 -35.46
N CYS A 212 31.80 -0.12 -34.20
CA CYS A 212 31.55 -1.20 -33.25
C CYS A 212 30.18 -1.87 -33.53
N PRO A 213 29.97 -3.16 -33.20
CA PRO A 213 28.66 -3.78 -33.34
C PRO A 213 27.60 -3.11 -32.46
N VAL A 214 26.38 -2.97 -32.99
CA VAL A 214 25.23 -2.39 -32.30
C VAL A 214 24.10 -3.41 -32.28
N SER A 215 23.65 -3.79 -31.08
CA SER A 215 22.67 -4.85 -30.89
C SER A 215 21.47 -4.36 -30.09
N ALA A 216 20.26 -4.59 -30.58
CA ALA A 216 19.04 -4.15 -29.93
C ALA A 216 18.21 -5.37 -29.48
N PHE A 217 17.92 -5.46 -28.18
CA PHE A 217 17.06 -6.50 -27.59
C PHE A 217 15.76 -5.85 -27.14
N VAL A 218 14.69 -6.05 -27.90
CA VAL A 218 13.44 -5.31 -27.73
C VAL A 218 12.26 -6.22 -27.45
N PHE A 219 11.41 -5.82 -26.50
CA PHE A 219 10.30 -6.63 -26.00
C PHE A 219 8.97 -5.93 -26.30
N GLY A 220 7.96 -6.66 -26.77
CA GLY A 220 6.65 -6.09 -27.08
C GLY A 220 6.70 -4.92 -28.08
N SER A 221 7.69 -4.94 -28.98
CA SER A 221 7.98 -3.79 -29.85
C SER A 221 6.82 -3.50 -30.81
N PRO A 222 6.18 -2.32 -30.74
CA PRO A 222 5.35 -1.86 -31.84
C PRO A 222 6.24 -1.64 -33.08
N ARG A 223 5.60 -1.51 -34.25
CA ARG A 223 6.26 -1.17 -35.50
C ARG A 223 6.73 0.29 -35.49
N VAL A 224 7.84 0.52 -36.20
CA VAL A 224 8.69 1.71 -35.98
C VAL A 224 8.76 2.62 -37.22
N GLY A 225 8.95 2.03 -38.40
CA GLY A 225 9.08 2.76 -39.66
C GLY A 225 8.43 2.06 -40.84
N ASN A 226 8.54 2.68 -42.01
CA ASN A 226 7.97 2.18 -43.26
C ASN A 226 8.87 1.06 -43.87
N PRO A 227 8.50 0.48 -45.03
CA PRO A 227 9.35 -0.52 -45.70
C PRO A 227 10.74 -0.02 -46.12
N ASP A 228 10.96 1.28 -46.22
CA ASP A 228 12.29 1.84 -46.53
C ASP A 228 13.17 1.94 -45.28
N PHE A 229 12.57 2.18 -44.10
CA PHE A 229 13.25 1.97 -42.82
C PHE A 229 13.64 0.52 -42.57
N GLN A 230 12.83 -0.44 -43.01
CA GLN A 230 13.24 -1.85 -43.02
C GLN A 230 14.48 -2.05 -43.92
N LYS A 231 14.49 -1.53 -45.15
CA LYS A 231 15.65 -1.64 -46.07
C LYS A 231 16.92 -1.01 -45.50
N ALA A 232 16.85 0.19 -44.95
CA ALA A 232 18.02 0.87 -44.38
C ALA A 232 18.55 0.15 -43.13
N PHE A 233 17.64 -0.41 -42.31
CA PHE A 233 18.01 -1.30 -41.20
C PHE A 233 18.72 -2.57 -41.72
N ASP A 234 18.13 -3.25 -42.71
CA ASP A 234 18.68 -4.48 -43.31
C ASP A 234 20.01 -4.23 -44.06
N SER A 235 20.27 -2.98 -44.46
CA SER A 235 21.51 -2.53 -45.13
C SER A 235 22.62 -2.08 -44.18
N ALA A 236 22.40 -2.13 -42.86
CA ALA A 236 23.37 -1.72 -41.85
C ALA A 236 24.13 -2.95 -41.27
N PRO A 237 25.34 -3.29 -41.75
CA PRO A 237 25.95 -4.60 -41.44
C PRO A 237 26.45 -4.73 -39.99
N ASP A 238 26.71 -3.62 -39.31
CA ASP A 238 27.08 -3.58 -37.88
C ASP A 238 25.84 -3.68 -36.95
N LEU A 239 24.62 -3.63 -37.49
CA LEU A 239 23.36 -3.53 -36.73
C LEU A 239 22.65 -4.87 -36.59
N ARG A 240 22.18 -5.21 -35.38
CA ARG A 240 21.32 -6.38 -35.10
C ARG A 240 20.15 -5.98 -34.20
N LEU A 241 19.01 -6.63 -34.39
CA LEU A 241 17.79 -6.41 -33.62
C LEU A 241 17.09 -7.76 -33.40
N LEU A 242 16.96 -8.17 -32.14
CA LEU A 242 16.13 -9.30 -31.73
C LEU A 242 14.86 -8.76 -31.08
N ARG A 243 13.71 -9.08 -31.69
CA ARG A 243 12.39 -8.74 -31.17
C ARG A 243 11.80 -9.93 -30.45
N ILE A 244 11.64 -9.82 -29.15
CA ILE A 244 10.90 -10.78 -28.34
C ILE A 244 9.42 -10.40 -28.45
N ARG A 245 8.60 -11.35 -28.92
CA ARG A 245 7.16 -11.18 -29.14
C ARG A 245 6.36 -12.24 -28.41
N ASN A 246 5.43 -11.81 -27.57
CA ASN A 246 4.48 -12.69 -26.89
C ASN A 246 3.26 -12.91 -27.82
N SER A 247 2.92 -14.17 -28.09
CA SER A 247 1.82 -14.60 -28.96
C SER A 247 0.47 -13.88 -28.71
N PRO A 248 -0.06 -13.82 -27.47
CA PRO A 248 -1.30 -13.08 -27.16
C PRO A 248 -1.14 -11.55 -27.09
N ASP A 249 0.06 -10.98 -27.22
CA ASP A 249 0.26 -9.53 -27.18
C ASP A 249 -0.15 -8.87 -28.51
N VAL A 250 -1.08 -7.92 -28.41
CA VAL A 250 -1.61 -7.19 -29.56
C VAL A 250 -0.74 -5.98 -29.95
N VAL A 251 0.08 -5.44 -29.06
CA VAL A 251 0.85 -4.19 -29.28
C VAL A 251 1.86 -4.29 -30.44
N PRO A 252 2.62 -5.40 -30.63
CA PRO A 252 3.54 -5.55 -31.76
C PRO A 252 2.89 -5.43 -33.16
N ASN A 253 1.57 -5.61 -33.25
CA ASN A 253 0.84 -5.49 -34.52
C ASN A 253 0.54 -4.04 -34.93
N TRP A 254 0.95 -3.04 -34.14
CA TRP A 254 0.63 -1.61 -34.37
C TRP A 254 1.88 -0.76 -34.62
N PRO A 255 1.82 0.25 -35.51
CA PRO A 255 0.70 0.58 -36.39
C PRO A 255 0.55 -0.44 -37.54
N LYS A 256 -0.70 -0.70 -37.97
CA LYS A 256 -1.00 -1.79 -38.91
C LYS A 256 -0.68 -1.49 -40.39
N LEU A 257 -0.95 -0.26 -40.84
CA LEU A 257 -0.95 0.10 -42.26
C LEU A 257 0.23 1.03 -42.59
N GLY A 258 1.03 0.68 -43.61
CA GLY A 258 2.18 1.48 -44.07
C GLY A 258 3.48 1.27 -43.27
N TYR A 259 3.50 0.32 -42.33
CA TYR A 259 4.65 0.03 -41.47
C TYR A 259 5.18 -1.39 -41.68
N SER A 260 6.49 -1.52 -41.60
CA SER A 260 7.21 -2.80 -41.66
C SER A 260 7.70 -3.23 -40.28
N ASP A 261 7.90 -4.54 -40.16
CA ASP A 261 8.69 -5.18 -39.12
C ASP A 261 10.16 -5.25 -39.59
N ALA A 262 11.12 -5.09 -38.68
CA ALA A 262 12.55 -5.12 -38.97
C ALA A 262 13.28 -6.01 -37.95
N GLY A 263 14.44 -6.56 -38.32
CA GLY A 263 15.21 -7.47 -37.47
C GLY A 263 14.64 -8.89 -37.37
N THR A 264 15.22 -9.68 -36.46
CA THR A 264 14.86 -11.08 -36.20
C THR A 264 13.79 -11.17 -35.11
N GLU A 265 12.82 -12.09 -35.24
CA GLU A 265 11.76 -12.30 -34.25
C GLU A 265 11.98 -13.60 -33.46
N LEU A 266 11.83 -13.51 -32.13
CA LEU A 266 11.69 -14.64 -31.21
C LEU A 266 10.25 -14.64 -30.67
N MET A 267 9.45 -15.61 -31.12
CA MET A 267 8.11 -15.82 -30.59
C MET A 267 8.18 -16.58 -29.26
N ILE A 268 7.42 -16.12 -28.28
CA ILE A 268 7.14 -16.83 -27.02
C ILE A 268 5.62 -16.90 -26.84
N ASP A 269 5.11 -17.92 -26.15
CA ASP A 269 3.72 -17.92 -25.70
C ASP A 269 3.66 -18.04 -24.16
N THR A 270 3.16 -16.98 -23.52
CA THR A 270 2.92 -16.95 -22.08
C THR A 270 1.66 -17.72 -21.68
N GLY A 271 0.74 -17.98 -22.61
CA GLY A 271 -0.48 -18.77 -22.38
C GLY A 271 -0.21 -20.23 -22.06
N GLU A 272 0.90 -20.79 -22.54
CA GLU A 272 1.38 -22.14 -22.20
C GLU A 272 1.86 -22.27 -20.74
N SER A 273 2.02 -21.15 -20.02
CA SER A 273 2.68 -21.13 -18.72
C SER A 273 1.76 -21.58 -17.57
N PRO A 274 2.08 -22.66 -16.84
CA PRO A 274 1.24 -23.15 -15.75
C PRO A 274 1.21 -22.22 -14.53
N TYR A 275 2.06 -21.20 -14.47
CA TYR A 275 2.16 -20.23 -13.38
C TYR A 275 1.18 -19.05 -13.53
N LEU A 276 0.73 -18.76 -14.76
CA LEU A 276 -0.07 -17.58 -15.09
C LEU A 276 -1.57 -17.87 -15.05
N LYS A 277 -2.37 -16.80 -14.95
CA LYS A 277 -3.83 -16.86 -15.09
C LYS A 277 -4.22 -17.13 -16.54
N ALA A 278 -5.19 -18.03 -16.72
CA ALA A 278 -5.82 -18.33 -17.99
C ALA A 278 -7.36 -18.12 -17.89
N PRO A 279 -7.97 -17.30 -18.76
CA PRO A 279 -7.33 -16.38 -19.68
C PRO A 279 -6.58 -15.25 -18.95
N GLY A 280 -5.51 -14.75 -19.56
CA GLY A 280 -4.88 -13.49 -19.16
C GLY A 280 -5.65 -12.27 -19.69
N ASN A 281 -5.04 -11.10 -19.63
CA ASN A 281 -5.57 -9.85 -20.17
C ASN A 281 -4.48 -9.01 -20.89
N PRO A 282 -4.85 -7.99 -21.69
CA PRO A 282 -3.90 -7.21 -22.47
C PRO A 282 -2.78 -6.49 -21.70
N LEU A 283 -2.97 -6.16 -20.42
CA LEU A 283 -1.88 -5.62 -19.60
C LEU A 283 -0.89 -6.74 -19.25
N THR A 284 -1.38 -7.87 -18.78
CA THR A 284 -0.54 -9.04 -18.41
C THR A 284 0.15 -9.70 -19.61
N TRP A 285 -0.42 -9.62 -20.83
CA TRP A 285 0.26 -10.07 -22.04
C TRP A 285 1.35 -9.10 -22.52
N HIS A 286 1.24 -7.83 -22.15
CA HIS A 286 2.17 -6.75 -22.48
C HIS A 286 3.00 -6.30 -21.26
N ASP A 287 3.14 -7.15 -20.23
CA ASP A 287 3.98 -6.87 -19.08
C ASP A 287 5.40 -7.39 -19.28
N MET A 288 6.39 -6.61 -18.84
CA MET A 288 7.79 -6.86 -19.09
C MET A 288 8.35 -8.03 -18.24
N GLU A 289 7.84 -8.26 -17.03
CA GLU A 289 8.20 -9.43 -16.22
C GLU A 289 7.49 -10.69 -16.75
N CYS A 290 6.25 -10.59 -17.26
CA CYS A 290 5.61 -11.66 -18.04
C CYS A 290 6.41 -12.02 -19.30
N TYR A 291 6.94 -11.04 -20.03
CA TYR A 291 7.81 -11.27 -21.18
C TYR A 291 9.10 -12.02 -20.78
N MET A 292 9.77 -11.61 -19.70
CA MET A 292 10.98 -12.30 -19.22
C MET A 292 10.68 -13.69 -18.66
N HIS A 293 9.54 -13.90 -18.01
CA HIS A 293 9.06 -15.22 -17.59
C HIS A 293 8.76 -16.14 -18.79
N GLY A 294 8.16 -15.60 -19.85
CA GLY A 294 7.99 -16.29 -21.12
C GLY A 294 9.32 -16.72 -21.77
N VAL A 295 10.32 -15.83 -21.78
CA VAL A 295 11.69 -16.18 -22.22
C VAL A 295 12.33 -17.23 -21.30
N ALA A 296 12.14 -17.14 -19.98
CA ALA A 296 12.69 -18.10 -19.01
C ALA A 296 12.13 -19.52 -19.20
N GLY A 297 10.86 -19.65 -19.64
CA GLY A 297 10.17 -20.94 -19.73
C GLY A 297 9.82 -21.49 -21.12
N THR A 298 9.97 -20.71 -22.20
CA THR A 298 9.64 -21.16 -23.56
C THR A 298 10.45 -22.38 -24.02
N GLN A 299 9.80 -23.35 -24.65
CA GLN A 299 10.41 -24.57 -25.18
C GLN A 299 10.57 -24.57 -26.71
N GLY A 300 10.12 -23.50 -27.39
CA GLY A 300 10.13 -23.41 -28.86
C GLY A 300 9.24 -24.46 -29.51
N SER A 301 9.68 -25.00 -30.64
CA SER A 301 9.01 -26.06 -31.41
C SER A 301 8.74 -27.36 -30.64
N ASN A 302 9.41 -27.60 -29.49
CA ASN A 302 9.13 -28.75 -28.63
C ASN A 302 7.76 -28.65 -27.92
N GLY A 303 7.19 -27.44 -27.81
CA GLY A 303 5.89 -27.19 -27.17
C GLY A 303 5.91 -27.16 -25.64
N GLY A 304 4.85 -26.59 -25.06
CA GLY A 304 4.69 -26.44 -23.61
C GLY A 304 5.65 -25.44 -22.96
N PHE A 305 5.67 -25.44 -21.62
CA PHE A 305 6.40 -24.48 -20.80
C PHE A 305 7.13 -25.16 -19.63
N LYS A 306 8.42 -24.87 -19.48
CA LYS A 306 9.26 -25.29 -18.35
C LYS A 306 10.38 -24.27 -18.17
N LEU A 307 10.54 -23.75 -16.95
CA LEU A 307 11.63 -22.84 -16.62
C LEU A 307 12.99 -23.55 -16.82
N GLU A 308 13.78 -23.09 -17.79
CA GLU A 308 15.15 -23.57 -18.05
C GLU A 308 16.21 -22.79 -17.26
N ILE A 309 15.82 -21.66 -16.67
CA ILE A 309 16.63 -20.91 -15.71
C ILE A 309 15.83 -20.69 -14.43
N ASP A 310 16.53 -20.54 -13.30
CA ASP A 310 15.93 -20.25 -12.00
C ASP A 310 15.55 -18.76 -11.89
N ARG A 311 14.56 -18.32 -12.68
CA ARG A 311 13.92 -17.01 -12.52
C ARG A 311 12.79 -17.14 -11.49
N ASP A 312 12.84 -16.29 -10.48
CA ASP A 312 11.78 -16.19 -9.48
C ASP A 312 10.46 -15.73 -10.13
N ILE A 313 9.42 -16.54 -9.96
CA ILE A 313 8.08 -16.26 -10.49
C ILE A 313 7.44 -15.04 -9.82
N ALA A 314 7.81 -14.69 -8.58
CA ALA A 314 7.20 -13.57 -7.86
C ALA A 314 7.35 -12.23 -8.61
N LEU A 315 8.42 -12.08 -9.40
CA LEU A 315 8.68 -10.93 -10.27
C LEU A 315 7.54 -10.64 -11.26
N VAL A 316 6.79 -11.65 -11.68
CA VAL A 316 5.63 -11.52 -12.60
C VAL A 316 4.52 -10.61 -12.04
N ASN A 317 4.35 -10.53 -10.72
CA ASN A 317 3.37 -9.65 -10.08
C ASN A 317 3.94 -8.29 -9.62
N LYS A 318 5.17 -7.95 -10.02
CA LYS A 318 5.88 -6.72 -9.57
C LYS A 318 5.11 -5.45 -9.91
N HIS A 319 4.47 -5.39 -11.08
CA HIS A 319 3.61 -4.26 -11.49
C HIS A 319 2.17 -4.67 -11.83
N GLU A 320 1.94 -5.91 -12.27
CA GLU A 320 0.64 -6.38 -12.76
C GLU A 320 0.07 -7.53 -11.92
N ASP A 321 -1.01 -8.14 -12.40
CA ASP A 321 -1.73 -9.21 -11.72
C ASP A 321 -1.79 -10.54 -12.51
N ALA A 322 -0.65 -11.02 -12.99
CA ALA A 322 -0.59 -12.15 -13.93
C ALA A 322 -0.49 -13.55 -13.29
N LEU A 323 0.13 -13.70 -12.11
CA LEU A 323 0.21 -15.00 -11.43
C LEU A 323 -1.14 -15.48 -10.91
N LYS A 324 -1.33 -16.80 -10.88
CA LYS A 324 -2.46 -17.42 -10.16
C LYS A 324 -2.40 -17.13 -8.66
N ASN A 325 -3.58 -17.09 -8.01
CA ASN A 325 -3.70 -16.83 -6.58
C ASN A 325 -3.02 -17.90 -5.69
N GLU A 326 -2.85 -19.12 -6.21
CA GLU A 326 -2.29 -20.27 -5.49
C GLU A 326 -0.82 -20.09 -5.08
N TYR A 327 -0.07 -19.18 -5.73
CA TYR A 327 1.32 -18.85 -5.37
C TYR A 327 1.45 -17.80 -4.26
N ALA A 328 0.35 -17.33 -3.66
CA ALA A 328 0.30 -16.35 -2.57
C ALA A 328 0.96 -14.97 -2.83
N ILE A 329 1.43 -14.67 -4.06
CA ILE A 329 2.10 -13.41 -4.38
C ILE A 329 1.07 -12.26 -4.57
N PRO A 330 1.13 -11.16 -3.78
CA PRO A 330 0.28 -9.98 -3.95
C PRO A 330 0.38 -9.41 -5.37
N SER A 331 -0.71 -8.82 -5.91
CA SER A 331 -0.67 -8.13 -7.20
C SER A 331 0.09 -6.80 -7.12
N SER A 332 0.70 -6.35 -8.22
CA SER A 332 1.35 -5.03 -8.32
C SER A 332 2.20 -4.68 -7.09
N TRP A 333 3.04 -5.61 -6.63
CA TRP A 333 3.62 -5.53 -5.28
C TRP A 333 4.74 -4.49 -5.15
N TRP A 334 5.41 -4.08 -6.24
CA TRP A 334 6.47 -3.08 -6.18
C TRP A 334 5.91 -1.70 -5.82
N VAL A 335 6.19 -1.26 -4.60
CA VAL A 335 5.73 0.03 -4.08
C VAL A 335 6.69 0.54 -3.00
N VAL A 336 7.17 1.77 -3.17
CA VAL A 336 8.02 2.39 -2.13
C VAL A 336 7.16 2.69 -0.91
N GLN A 337 7.69 2.39 0.28
CA GLN A 337 6.96 2.54 1.55
C GLN A 337 6.32 3.91 1.70
N ASN A 338 5.07 3.93 2.15
CA ASN A 338 4.26 5.13 2.33
C ASN A 338 4.17 6.05 1.08
N LYS A 339 4.50 5.52 -0.12
CA LYS A 339 4.68 6.24 -1.40
C LYS A 339 5.77 7.34 -1.41
N VAL A 340 6.76 7.29 -0.52
CA VAL A 340 7.87 8.27 -0.47
C VAL A 340 9.19 7.67 -0.92
N GLY A 341 9.86 8.27 -1.91
CA GLY A 341 11.09 7.75 -2.56
C GLY A 341 12.35 7.60 -1.67
N ASN A 342 12.28 8.00 -0.41
CA ASN A 342 13.25 7.69 0.65
C ASN A 342 12.51 7.65 1.99
N SER A 343 13.07 6.96 2.98
CA SER A 343 12.53 6.88 4.35
C SER A 343 12.59 8.26 5.05
N GLY A 344 11.56 9.08 4.82
CA GLY A 344 11.33 10.30 5.58
C GLY A 344 10.96 9.98 7.03
N SER A 345 11.36 10.85 7.96
CA SER A 345 10.83 10.83 9.33
C SER A 345 9.32 10.96 9.31
N MET A 346 8.62 10.14 10.09
CA MET A 346 7.22 10.39 10.43
C MET A 346 7.14 11.60 11.36
N VAL A 347 6.17 12.47 11.11
CA VAL A 347 5.83 13.67 11.89
C VAL A 347 4.31 13.67 12.01
N ASN A 348 3.79 13.69 13.24
CA ASN A 348 2.36 13.72 13.55
C ASN A 348 1.55 12.64 12.79
N GLY A 349 2.07 11.40 12.77
CA GLY A 349 1.48 10.23 12.11
C GLY A 349 1.64 10.16 10.58
N SER A 350 2.37 11.11 9.97
CA SER A 350 2.46 11.30 8.51
C SER A 350 3.92 11.42 8.04
N PRO A 351 4.31 10.95 6.83
CA PRO A 351 5.63 11.22 6.28
C PRO A 351 5.89 12.73 6.10
N ALA A 352 6.98 13.25 6.66
CA ALA A 352 7.28 14.70 6.71
C ALA A 352 7.21 15.44 5.36
N ILE A 353 7.39 14.75 4.22
CA ILE A 353 7.28 15.33 2.88
C ILE A 353 5.84 15.70 2.47
N TYR A 354 4.82 15.16 3.16
CA TYR A 354 3.41 15.48 2.96
C TYR A 354 2.97 16.65 3.84
N THR A 355 3.65 16.91 4.97
CA THR A 355 3.39 18.07 5.81
C THR A 355 3.61 19.36 5.01
N SER A 356 2.60 20.22 4.98
CA SER A 356 2.62 21.50 4.29
C SER A 356 3.28 22.56 5.17
N PRO A 357 4.21 23.40 4.65
CA PRO A 357 4.77 24.53 5.39
C PRO A 357 3.74 25.54 5.93
N ARG A 358 2.48 25.47 5.46
CA ARG A 358 1.35 26.29 5.93
C ARG A 358 0.60 25.73 7.15
N GLN A 359 0.91 24.53 7.63
CA GLN A 359 0.19 23.89 8.75
C GLN A 359 0.72 24.26 10.14
N ARG A 360 1.87 24.93 10.26
CA ARG A 360 2.30 25.45 11.56
C ARG A 360 1.32 26.51 12.02
N LEU A 361 0.69 26.27 13.18
CA LEU A 361 -0.06 27.30 13.91
C LEU A 361 0.83 28.55 14.03
N PRO A 362 0.27 29.77 13.93
CA PRO A 362 1.03 30.96 14.28
C PRO A 362 1.49 30.85 15.74
N PRO A 363 2.69 31.35 16.09
CA PRO A 363 3.13 31.35 17.48
C PRO A 363 2.21 32.26 18.30
N HIS A 364 1.21 31.65 18.95
CA HIS A 364 0.49 32.30 20.04
C HIS A 364 1.48 32.69 21.13
N GLN A 365 1.19 33.77 21.84
CA GLN A 365 2.11 34.36 22.80
C GLN A 365 2.29 33.43 24.01
N GLU A 366 3.34 32.60 23.96
CA GLU A 366 3.91 31.97 25.14
C GLU A 366 4.28 33.07 26.14
N GLN A 367 3.54 33.16 27.25
CA GLN A 367 4.01 33.91 28.40
C GLN A 367 5.26 33.21 28.92
N SER A 368 6.37 33.96 28.95
CA SER A 368 7.73 33.42 29.04
C SER A 368 7.93 32.43 30.19
N SER A 369 8.10 31.15 29.87
CA SER A 369 8.72 30.18 30.75
C SER A 369 10.25 30.35 30.70
N GLN A 370 10.89 30.41 31.86
CA GLN A 370 12.36 30.46 31.93
C GLN A 370 12.91 29.05 31.74
N ILE A 371 13.91 28.91 30.87
CA ILE A 371 14.62 27.64 30.64
C ILE A 371 15.55 27.40 31.85
N ASP A 372 15.19 26.44 32.71
CA ASP A 372 16.10 25.93 33.74
C ASP A 372 16.91 24.73 33.21
N GLN A 373 18.16 24.58 33.67
CA GLN A 373 19.15 23.71 33.04
C GLN A 373 19.10 22.26 33.53
N LYS A 374 18.02 21.54 33.17
CA LYS A 374 17.97 20.07 33.13
C LYS A 374 17.01 19.61 32.03
N GLY A 375 17.54 18.86 31.06
CA GLY A 375 16.82 18.49 29.84
C GLY A 375 15.78 17.39 30.06
N THR A 376 14.53 17.77 30.33
CA THR A 376 13.38 16.87 30.36
C THR A 376 12.24 17.46 29.53
N VAL A 377 11.87 16.83 28.42
CA VAL A 377 10.71 17.23 27.60
C VAL A 377 9.45 16.62 28.19
N ALA A 378 8.94 17.22 29.28
CA ALA A 378 7.81 16.70 30.05
C ALA A 378 6.85 17.80 30.57
N THR A 379 6.42 18.69 29.68
CA THR A 379 5.38 19.70 29.98
C THR A 379 4.61 20.08 28.71
N MET A 380 3.51 19.37 28.45
CA MET A 380 2.39 19.87 27.61
C MET A 380 1.08 19.08 27.83
N PHE A 381 1.16 17.83 28.30
CA PHE A 381 0.05 17.13 28.97
C PHE A 381 0.22 17.25 30.50
N SER A 382 0.08 18.46 31.05
CA SER A 382 0.36 18.75 32.47
C SER A 382 -0.91 18.72 33.33
N CYS A 383 -1.00 17.71 34.21
CA CYS A 383 -2.00 17.50 35.28
C CYS A 383 -3.49 17.40 34.91
N ASP A 384 -4.01 18.19 33.98
CA ASP A 384 -5.45 18.46 33.91
C ASP A 384 -6.27 17.23 33.50
N MET A 385 -5.97 16.60 32.35
CA MET A 385 -6.69 15.40 31.87
C MET A 385 -6.72 14.26 32.91
N ALA A 386 -5.62 14.05 33.64
CA ALA A 386 -5.53 13.03 34.68
C ALA A 386 -6.44 13.34 35.88
N SER A 387 -6.61 14.62 36.23
CA SER A 387 -7.58 15.04 37.26
C SER A 387 -9.03 15.03 36.76
N ARG A 388 -9.24 15.30 35.47
CA ARG A 388 -10.56 15.37 34.81
C ARG A 388 -11.04 14.03 34.24
N TRP A 389 -10.30 12.93 34.39
CA TRP A 389 -10.55 11.69 33.63
C TRP A 389 -12.00 11.18 33.74
N ARG A 390 -12.62 11.27 34.94
CA ARG A 390 -14.01 10.87 35.19
C ARG A 390 -15.03 11.76 34.48
N GLU A 391 -14.73 13.05 34.30
CA GLU A 391 -15.54 14.00 33.54
C GLU A 391 -15.48 13.67 32.04
N LEU A 392 -14.25 13.51 31.52
CA LEU A 392 -13.95 13.14 30.14
C LEU A 392 -14.51 11.75 29.75
N HIS A 393 -14.71 10.87 30.74
CA HIS A 393 -15.38 9.56 30.58
C HIS A 393 -16.90 9.58 30.78
N GLY A 394 -17.50 10.78 30.88
CA GLY A 394 -18.95 10.96 30.80
C GLY A 394 -19.69 10.76 32.12
N SER A 395 -19.04 10.92 33.28
CA SER A 395 -19.74 10.90 34.59
C SER A 395 -20.93 11.87 34.61
N GLY A 396 -20.72 13.11 34.16
CA GLY A 396 -21.76 14.12 33.88
C GLY A 396 -22.35 14.06 32.47
N HIS A 397 -22.34 12.91 31.79
CA HIS A 397 -22.88 12.69 30.44
C HIS A 397 -22.32 13.64 29.34
N TRP A 398 -21.12 14.19 29.54
CA TRP A 398 -20.49 15.21 28.68
C TRP A 398 -21.28 16.52 28.54
N ASP A 399 -22.16 16.83 29.51
CA ASP A 399 -22.82 18.14 29.56
C ASP A 399 -21.79 19.28 29.62
N GLY A 400 -22.04 20.35 28.88
CA GLY A 400 -21.11 21.47 28.69
C GLY A 400 -19.85 21.17 27.84
N LEU A 401 -19.52 19.92 27.52
CA LEU A 401 -18.25 19.56 26.83
C LEU A 401 -18.33 19.39 25.31
N LEU A 402 -19.53 19.43 24.70
CA LEU A 402 -19.73 19.07 23.29
C LEU A 402 -19.92 20.26 22.32
N ASP A 403 -20.45 21.40 22.77
CA ASP A 403 -20.46 22.67 22.01
C ASP A 403 -20.19 23.86 22.96
N PRO A 404 -18.99 24.49 22.91
CA PRO A 404 -17.85 24.11 22.08
C PRO A 404 -17.26 22.77 22.54
N LEU A 405 -16.75 21.97 21.60
CA LEU A 405 -16.08 20.71 21.94
C LEU A 405 -14.78 20.97 22.74
N ASP A 406 -14.77 20.56 24.00
CA ASP A 406 -13.67 20.69 24.96
C ASP A 406 -12.34 20.15 24.41
N VAL A 407 -11.23 20.81 24.72
CA VAL A 407 -9.91 20.52 24.14
C VAL A 407 -9.28 19.21 24.65
N ASP A 408 -9.58 18.79 25.88
CA ASP A 408 -9.12 17.54 26.47
C ASP A 408 -10.00 16.37 26.05
N LEU A 409 -11.33 16.57 25.99
CA LEU A 409 -12.23 15.60 25.37
C LEU A 409 -11.85 15.36 23.91
N ARG A 410 -11.48 16.41 23.17
CA ARG A 410 -10.97 16.33 21.79
C ARG A 410 -9.67 15.51 21.70
N ARG A 411 -8.75 15.68 22.66
CA ARG A 411 -7.52 14.86 22.77
C ARG A 411 -7.86 13.38 23.04
N CYS A 412 -8.67 13.09 24.07
CA CYS A 412 -9.11 11.74 24.40
C CYS A 412 -9.81 11.04 23.22
N LEU A 413 -10.74 11.73 22.54
CA LEU A 413 -11.41 11.21 21.34
C LEU A 413 -10.41 10.85 20.23
N ILE A 414 -9.37 11.68 20.02
CA ILE A 414 -8.34 11.40 19.02
C ILE A 414 -7.44 10.23 19.45
N THR A 415 -7.05 10.14 20.72
CA THR A 415 -6.26 9.00 21.24
C THR A 415 -7.02 7.68 21.06
N TYR A 416 -8.29 7.61 21.45
CA TYR A 416 -9.12 6.42 21.22
C TYR A 416 -9.37 6.16 19.72
N GLY A 417 -9.51 7.22 18.91
CA GLY A 417 -9.51 7.14 17.46
C GLY A 417 -8.28 6.46 16.85
N GLU A 418 -7.09 6.82 17.33
CA GLU A 418 -5.81 6.23 16.90
C GLU A 418 -5.65 4.78 17.36
N MET A 419 -6.15 4.43 18.55
CA MET A 419 -6.22 3.04 19.00
C MET A 419 -7.16 2.19 18.13
N ILE A 420 -8.27 2.74 17.64
CA ILE A 420 -9.10 2.06 16.62
C ILE A 420 -8.34 2.00 15.27
N MET A 421 -7.64 3.07 14.88
CA MET A 421 -6.84 3.11 13.64
C MET A 421 -5.74 2.04 13.60
N ALA A 422 -5.14 1.71 14.74
CA ALA A 422 -4.20 0.59 14.88
C ALA A 422 -4.79 -0.72 14.34
N THR A 423 -6.09 -0.96 14.53
CA THR A 423 -6.77 -2.16 14.01
C THR A 423 -6.92 -2.17 12.49
N TYR A 424 -6.97 -1.00 11.84
CA TYR A 424 -7.02 -0.89 10.38
C TYR A 424 -5.63 -1.00 9.75
N GLU A 425 -4.59 -0.49 10.41
CA GLU A 425 -3.19 -0.56 9.95
C GLU A 425 -2.57 -1.94 10.15
N ALA A 426 -2.90 -2.63 11.24
CA ALA A 426 -2.34 -3.95 11.55
C ALA A 426 -3.06 -5.11 10.84
N PHE A 427 -4.27 -4.91 10.29
CA PHE A 427 -5.04 -6.00 9.67
C PHE A 427 -4.51 -6.38 8.26
N ILE A 428 -4.29 -7.68 8.03
CA ILE A 428 -3.82 -8.21 6.75
C ILE A 428 -5.01 -8.35 5.78
N GLY A 429 -5.29 -7.28 5.02
CA GLY A 429 -6.34 -7.23 3.99
C GLY A 429 -5.97 -7.79 2.61
N GLU A 430 -4.75 -8.28 2.40
CA GLU A 430 -4.32 -8.86 1.12
C GLU A 430 -4.80 -10.31 1.01
N HIS A 431 -5.88 -10.53 0.27
CA HIS A 431 -6.54 -11.83 0.06
C HIS A 431 -5.62 -12.98 -0.37
N ARG A 432 -4.46 -12.72 -0.97
CA ARG A 432 -3.52 -13.80 -1.36
C ARG A 432 -2.59 -14.27 -0.26
N SER A 433 -2.45 -13.52 0.82
CA SER A 433 -1.61 -13.93 1.93
C SER A 433 -2.16 -15.21 2.58
N PRO A 434 -1.32 -16.18 2.97
CA PRO A 434 -1.75 -17.26 3.87
C PRO A 434 -2.19 -16.71 5.24
N ASN A 435 -1.79 -15.48 5.56
CA ASN A 435 -2.13 -14.76 6.77
C ASN A 435 -3.27 -13.74 6.52
N ALA A 436 -3.91 -13.76 5.35
CA ALA A 436 -5.03 -12.89 5.02
C ALA A 436 -6.12 -13.05 6.07
N GLY A 437 -6.43 -11.97 6.79
CA GLY A 437 -7.36 -12.02 7.90
C GLY A 437 -6.78 -11.99 9.31
N MET A 438 -5.46 -12.07 9.47
CA MET A 438 -4.77 -12.02 10.76
C MET A 438 -4.27 -10.60 11.10
N CYS A 439 -3.70 -10.44 12.30
CA CYS A 439 -2.89 -9.28 12.64
C CYS A 439 -1.48 -9.40 12.02
N ARG A 440 -0.89 -8.28 11.60
CA ARG A 440 0.46 -8.19 11.04
C ARG A 440 1.57 -8.30 12.09
N TYR A 441 1.30 -7.86 13.31
CA TYR A 441 2.30 -7.69 14.36
C TYR A 441 1.92 -8.53 15.58
N ARG A 442 2.91 -9.02 16.32
CA ARG A 442 2.72 -9.57 17.68
C ARG A 442 2.34 -8.46 18.68
N ARG A 443 1.59 -8.82 19.73
CA ARG A 443 1.04 -7.92 20.77
C ARG A 443 2.06 -6.93 21.30
N ALA A 444 3.23 -7.41 21.70
CA ALA A 444 4.32 -6.62 22.29
C ALA A 444 4.88 -5.52 21.35
N ASP A 445 4.67 -5.64 20.03
CA ASP A 445 5.14 -4.68 19.04
C ASP A 445 4.02 -3.83 18.42
N LEU A 446 2.74 -4.15 18.62
CA LEU A 446 1.61 -3.52 17.92
C LEU A 446 1.67 -1.99 17.93
N PHE A 447 1.62 -1.38 19.12
CA PHE A 447 1.63 0.09 19.26
C PHE A 447 2.94 0.75 18.83
N ARG A 448 4.05 0.00 18.78
CA ARG A 448 5.36 0.48 18.30
C ARG A 448 5.47 0.42 16.77
N ARG A 449 4.59 -0.33 16.10
CA ARG A 449 4.60 -0.59 14.65
C ARG A 449 3.50 0.17 13.89
N VAL A 450 2.40 0.49 14.55
CA VAL A 450 1.38 1.45 14.07
C VAL A 450 1.71 2.85 14.59
N ASP A 451 1.44 3.90 13.82
CA ASP A 451 1.92 5.26 14.12
C ASP A 451 0.98 6.00 15.12
N VAL A 452 0.74 5.44 16.31
CA VAL A 452 -0.06 6.06 17.39
C VAL A 452 0.73 7.09 18.18
N SER A 453 0.07 8.14 18.70
CA SER A 453 0.74 9.26 19.37
C SER A 453 1.50 8.90 20.66
N HIS A 454 1.03 7.89 21.41
CA HIS A 454 1.59 7.51 22.72
C HIS A 454 1.82 5.99 22.83
N PRO A 455 2.81 5.43 22.10
CA PRO A 455 3.00 3.99 21.98
C PRO A 455 3.47 3.30 23.28
N GLY A 456 3.98 4.06 24.26
CA GLY A 456 4.37 3.56 25.57
C GLY A 456 3.24 3.52 26.62
N TRP A 457 2.09 4.16 26.36
CA TRP A 457 1.02 4.27 27.36
C TRP A 457 0.17 3.01 27.51
N TYR A 458 0.14 2.13 26.52
CA TYR A 458 -0.65 0.90 26.54
C TYR A 458 0.19 -0.30 26.10
N ALA A 459 -0.05 -1.45 26.72
CA ALA A 459 0.41 -2.75 26.25
C ALA A 459 -0.78 -3.57 25.75
N ALA A 460 -0.71 -4.13 24.54
CA ALA A 460 -1.71 -5.09 24.07
C ALA A 460 -1.49 -6.43 24.78
N THR A 461 -2.56 -7.02 25.33
CA THR A 461 -2.47 -8.20 26.20
C THR A 461 -3.15 -9.43 25.63
N ARG A 462 -4.24 -9.26 24.86
CA ARG A 462 -4.94 -10.34 24.16
C ARG A 462 -5.38 -9.90 22.77
N TYR A 463 -5.24 -10.77 21.78
CA TYR A 463 -5.86 -10.60 20.46
C TYR A 463 -7.23 -11.28 20.40
N ILE A 464 -8.16 -10.63 19.69
CA ILE A 464 -9.56 -11.05 19.58
C ILE A 464 -9.77 -11.58 18.17
N TYR A 465 -10.21 -12.83 18.06
CA TYR A 465 -10.60 -13.46 16.80
C TYR A 465 -12.10 -13.77 16.80
N ALA A 466 -12.75 -13.63 15.65
CA ALA A 466 -14.18 -13.85 15.48
C ALA A 466 -14.48 -14.68 14.22
N THR A 467 -15.31 -15.72 14.37
CA THR A 467 -16.07 -16.32 13.27
C THR A 467 -17.48 -15.71 13.20
N ALA A 468 -18.28 -16.16 12.22
CA ALA A 468 -19.69 -15.86 12.11
C ALA A 468 -20.39 -16.97 11.33
N ASN A 469 -21.69 -17.14 11.56
CA ASN A 469 -22.47 -18.15 10.84
C ASN A 469 -22.45 -17.88 9.32
N ALA A 470 -22.55 -18.93 8.50
CA ALA A 470 -22.34 -18.88 7.04
C ALA A 470 -23.10 -17.76 6.28
N ASP A 471 -24.26 -17.34 6.79
CA ASP A 471 -25.08 -16.22 6.30
C ASP A 471 -24.37 -14.84 6.33
N VAL A 472 -23.35 -14.69 7.18
CA VAL A 472 -22.58 -13.46 7.45
C VAL A 472 -21.14 -13.60 6.97
N HIS A 473 -20.60 -14.82 7.00
CA HIS A 473 -19.19 -15.14 6.82
C HIS A 473 -18.54 -14.46 5.62
N GLY A 474 -18.94 -14.81 4.39
CA GLY A 474 -18.35 -14.31 3.15
C GLY A 474 -18.61 -12.81 2.82
N LYS A 475 -19.12 -12.02 3.77
CA LYS A 475 -19.44 -10.59 3.61
C LYS A 475 -18.66 -9.68 4.57
N VAL A 476 -18.25 -10.23 5.72
CA VAL A 476 -17.54 -9.51 6.79
C VAL A 476 -16.16 -10.12 7.06
N LEU A 477 -16.05 -11.45 6.88
CA LEU A 477 -14.85 -12.20 7.14
C LEU A 477 -14.02 -12.35 5.85
N LEU A 478 -12.76 -11.93 5.92
CA LEU A 478 -11.83 -11.93 4.79
C LEU A 478 -11.21 -13.32 4.66
N ARG A 479 -11.64 -14.09 3.66
CA ARG A 479 -11.07 -15.40 3.34
C ARG A 479 -9.78 -15.28 2.50
N PRO A 480 -8.72 -16.05 2.82
CA PRO A 480 -7.59 -16.29 1.93
C PRO A 480 -8.00 -16.92 0.59
N LEU A 481 -7.26 -16.62 -0.47
CA LEU A 481 -7.40 -17.21 -1.82
C LEU A 481 -6.38 -18.32 -2.11
N CYS A 482 -5.35 -18.46 -1.27
CA CYS A 482 -4.40 -19.57 -1.29
C CYS A 482 -4.96 -20.76 -0.48
N ARG A 483 -4.54 -21.99 -0.83
CA ARG A 483 -5.00 -23.20 -0.12
C ARG A 483 -4.48 -23.33 1.30
N GLU A 484 -3.33 -22.72 1.59
CA GLU A 484 -2.61 -22.76 2.87
C GLU A 484 -2.97 -21.57 3.78
N GLY A 485 -4.19 -21.06 3.65
CA GLY A 485 -4.69 -19.97 4.50
C GLY A 485 -4.87 -20.41 5.95
N ARG A 486 -4.30 -19.66 6.90
CA ARG A 486 -4.45 -19.91 8.35
C ARG A 486 -5.80 -19.41 8.90
N ALA A 487 -6.26 -18.26 8.42
CA ALA A 487 -7.51 -17.62 8.85
C ALA A 487 -8.66 -17.89 7.85
N THR A 488 -8.98 -19.17 7.61
CA THR A 488 -10.04 -19.59 6.66
C THR A 488 -11.45 -19.31 7.17
N GLU A 489 -11.71 -19.60 8.43
CA GLU A 489 -13.06 -19.56 9.02
C GLU A 489 -13.25 -18.48 10.10
N CYS A 490 -12.21 -17.72 10.47
CA CYS A 490 -12.29 -16.60 11.41
C CYS A 490 -11.35 -15.45 11.00
N ASN A 491 -11.50 -14.27 11.59
CA ASN A 491 -10.57 -13.15 11.41
C ASN A 491 -10.21 -12.49 12.73
N TRP A 492 -9.03 -11.87 12.76
CA TRP A 492 -8.66 -10.91 13.79
C TRP A 492 -9.62 -9.72 13.75
N MET A 493 -10.28 -9.46 14.88
CA MET A 493 -11.39 -8.51 15.04
C MET A 493 -11.07 -7.41 16.06
N GLY A 494 -9.89 -7.45 16.69
CA GLY A 494 -9.49 -6.44 17.67
C GLY A 494 -8.45 -6.91 18.66
N TYR A 495 -8.24 -6.12 19.70
CA TYR A 495 -7.38 -6.46 20.82
C TYR A 495 -7.94 -5.93 22.15
N VAL A 496 -7.51 -6.54 23.25
CA VAL A 496 -7.54 -5.95 24.58
C VAL A 496 -6.15 -5.42 24.90
N ALA A 497 -6.10 -4.23 25.51
CA ALA A 497 -4.89 -3.59 25.99
C ALA A 497 -5.12 -3.01 27.38
N VAL A 498 -4.05 -2.78 28.14
CA VAL A 498 -4.10 -2.12 29.44
C VAL A 498 -3.05 -1.02 29.53
N ALA A 499 -3.38 0.06 30.24
CA ALA A 499 -2.45 1.15 30.48
C ALA A 499 -1.18 0.65 31.21
N THR A 500 0.00 1.03 30.71
CA THR A 500 1.28 0.85 31.40
C THR A 500 1.36 1.75 32.63
N ASP A 501 2.41 1.65 33.45
CA ASP A 501 2.54 2.52 34.63
C ASP A 501 2.74 3.99 34.23
N GLU A 502 3.40 4.25 33.09
CA GLU A 502 3.48 5.57 32.46
C GLU A 502 2.10 6.06 31.99
N GLY A 503 1.35 5.19 31.29
CA GLY A 503 0.01 5.50 30.82
C GLY A 503 -0.96 5.77 31.97
N ALA A 504 -0.95 4.94 33.01
CA ALA A 504 -1.82 5.10 34.19
C ALA A 504 -1.54 6.41 34.93
N ALA A 505 -0.26 6.81 35.05
CA ALA A 505 0.11 8.11 35.60
C ALA A 505 -0.33 9.29 34.71
N ALA A 506 -0.20 9.18 33.39
CA ALA A 506 -0.62 10.22 32.44
C ALA A 506 -2.15 10.36 32.31
N LEU A 507 -2.89 9.26 32.51
CA LEU A 507 -4.34 9.17 32.39
C LEU A 507 -5.09 9.32 33.72
N GLY A 508 -4.39 9.27 34.85
CA GLY A 508 -4.97 9.33 36.20
C GLY A 508 -5.67 8.05 36.68
N ARG A 509 -5.66 6.96 35.89
CA ARG A 509 -6.22 5.64 36.23
C ARG A 509 -5.69 4.52 35.34
N ARG A 510 -5.76 3.28 35.82
CA ARG A 510 -5.43 2.06 35.05
C ARG A 510 -6.57 1.71 34.10
N ASP A 511 -6.45 2.16 32.85
CA ASP A 511 -7.46 1.96 31.82
C ASP A 511 -7.28 0.63 31.08
N ILE A 512 -8.33 -0.18 31.01
CA ILE A 512 -8.42 -1.39 30.19
C ILE A 512 -9.17 -1.02 28.91
N VAL A 513 -8.49 -1.03 27.77
CA VAL A 513 -9.06 -0.67 26.48
C VAL A 513 -9.37 -1.92 25.66
N VAL A 514 -10.61 -2.04 25.19
CA VAL A 514 -11.01 -3.07 24.21
C VAL A 514 -11.29 -2.39 22.87
N ALA A 515 -10.45 -2.66 21.88
CA ALA A 515 -10.52 -2.04 20.56
C ALA A 515 -11.10 -2.99 19.50
N TRP A 516 -12.32 -2.70 19.05
CA TRP A 516 -13.04 -3.47 18.04
C TRP A 516 -12.83 -2.91 16.63
N ARG A 517 -12.27 -3.75 15.75
CA ARG A 517 -11.98 -3.47 14.35
C ARG A 517 -13.28 -3.43 13.53
N GLY A 518 -13.45 -2.39 12.71
CA GLY A 518 -14.49 -2.37 11.67
C GLY A 518 -14.09 -3.13 10.40
N THR A 519 -14.92 -3.04 9.35
CA THR A 519 -14.57 -3.59 8.03
C THR A 519 -13.78 -2.58 7.20
N GLN A 520 -12.86 -3.04 6.35
CA GLN A 520 -12.16 -2.19 5.36
C GLN A 520 -13.02 -1.79 4.13
N ARG A 521 -14.22 -2.37 3.97
CA ARG A 521 -15.17 -2.05 2.89
C ARG A 521 -16.57 -1.75 3.44
N ALA A 522 -16.68 -0.65 4.18
CA ALA A 522 -17.84 -0.36 5.02
C ALA A 522 -19.20 -0.31 4.31
N LEU A 523 -19.24 -0.08 3.00
CA LEU A 523 -20.48 0.00 2.23
C LEU A 523 -20.93 -1.34 1.63
N GLU A 524 -20.00 -2.27 1.36
CA GLU A 524 -20.33 -3.54 0.71
C GLU A 524 -21.13 -4.47 1.64
N TRP A 525 -20.89 -4.43 2.96
CA TRP A 525 -21.61 -5.29 3.91
C TRP A 525 -22.96 -4.72 4.37
N VAL A 526 -23.13 -3.40 4.43
CA VAL A 526 -24.33 -2.75 5.01
C VAL A 526 -25.58 -2.96 4.15
N ALA A 527 -25.43 -3.00 2.83
CA ALA A 527 -26.51 -3.34 1.91
C ALA A 527 -26.94 -4.82 2.00
N ASP A 528 -26.06 -5.66 2.54
CA ASP A 528 -26.02 -7.09 2.26
C ASP A 528 -26.26 -7.97 3.51
N LEU A 529 -26.26 -7.37 4.71
CA LEU A 529 -26.72 -8.02 5.94
C LEU A 529 -28.24 -8.02 6.05
N LYS A 530 -28.80 -9.19 6.36
CA LYS A 530 -30.23 -9.37 6.64
C LYS A 530 -30.56 -8.66 7.97
N LEU A 531 -31.46 -7.67 7.94
CA LEU A 531 -31.85 -6.83 9.09
C LEU A 531 -32.55 -7.57 10.27
N ALA A 532 -32.46 -8.90 10.32
CA ALA A 532 -33.16 -9.74 11.27
C ALA A 532 -32.72 -9.45 12.71
N PRO A 533 -33.65 -9.18 13.64
CA PRO A 533 -33.35 -9.13 15.06
C PRO A 533 -33.05 -10.53 15.61
N ALA A 534 -32.34 -10.57 16.73
CA ALA A 534 -32.16 -11.71 17.62
C ALA A 534 -32.16 -11.22 19.07
N SER A 535 -32.69 -12.01 20.00
CA SER A 535 -32.76 -11.62 21.42
C SER A 535 -31.38 -11.36 22.00
N ALA A 536 -31.27 -10.26 22.74
CA ALA A 536 -30.09 -9.81 23.46
C ALA A 536 -30.08 -10.25 24.92
N ALA A 537 -31.05 -11.06 25.38
CA ALA A 537 -31.17 -11.47 26.78
C ALA A 537 -29.89 -12.14 27.33
N GLY A 538 -29.21 -12.96 26.52
CA GLY A 538 -27.93 -13.59 26.88
C GLY A 538 -26.73 -12.64 26.97
N ILE A 539 -26.89 -11.38 26.55
CA ILE A 539 -25.91 -10.28 26.63
C ILE A 539 -26.28 -9.31 27.76
N LEU A 540 -27.56 -8.95 27.87
CA LEU A 540 -28.06 -7.96 28.84
C LEU A 540 -28.29 -8.51 30.26
N GLY A 541 -28.13 -9.82 30.48
CA GLY A 541 -28.00 -10.40 31.82
C GLY A 541 -29.19 -10.13 32.75
N PRO A 542 -28.97 -10.24 34.08
CA PRO A 542 -29.99 -9.93 35.08
C PRO A 542 -30.31 -8.44 35.20
N GLU A 543 -29.32 -7.54 35.03
CA GLU A 543 -29.51 -6.10 35.25
C GLU A 543 -30.20 -5.36 34.09
N GLY A 544 -30.07 -5.87 32.86
CA GLY A 544 -30.82 -5.35 31.73
C GLY A 544 -32.27 -5.85 31.67
N ALA A 545 -32.60 -6.94 32.35
CA ALA A 545 -33.91 -7.60 32.28
C ALA A 545 -35.01 -6.85 33.04
N ASP A 546 -35.96 -6.25 32.31
CA ASP A 546 -37.16 -5.57 32.82
C ASP A 546 -38.48 -6.30 32.48
N GLY A 547 -38.39 -7.48 31.86
CA GLY A 547 -39.54 -8.22 31.32
C GLY A 547 -39.86 -7.94 29.84
N THR A 548 -39.10 -7.08 29.16
CA THR A 548 -39.09 -7.00 27.69
C THR A 548 -38.16 -8.05 27.08
N ASP A 549 -38.27 -8.29 25.76
CA ASP A 549 -37.33 -9.09 24.98
C ASP A 549 -36.45 -8.15 24.10
N PRO A 550 -35.40 -7.54 24.69
CA PRO A 550 -34.53 -6.63 23.95
C PRO A 550 -33.83 -7.35 22.82
N SER A 551 -33.79 -6.73 21.64
CA SER A 551 -33.33 -7.36 20.42
C SER A 551 -32.17 -6.59 19.78
N VAL A 552 -31.16 -7.31 19.33
CA VAL A 552 -29.99 -6.79 18.60
C VAL A 552 -29.92 -7.38 17.20
N HIS A 553 -29.19 -6.74 16.30
CA HIS A 553 -29.08 -7.21 14.93
C HIS A 553 -28.29 -8.53 14.86
N ARG A 554 -28.94 -9.58 14.31
CA ARG A 554 -28.46 -10.97 14.34
C ARG A 554 -27.06 -11.14 13.76
N GLY A 555 -26.69 -10.35 12.74
CA GLY A 555 -25.36 -10.40 12.14
C GLY A 555 -24.24 -9.98 13.10
N TYR A 556 -24.49 -8.96 13.92
CA TYR A 556 -23.53 -8.47 14.91
C TYR A 556 -23.44 -9.40 16.12
N LEU A 557 -24.58 -9.93 16.58
CA LEU A 557 -24.61 -10.93 17.63
C LEU A 557 -23.81 -12.18 17.24
N SER A 558 -23.97 -12.68 16.00
CA SER A 558 -23.18 -13.83 15.51
C SER A 558 -21.67 -13.54 15.49
N LEU A 559 -21.23 -12.36 15.03
CA LEU A 559 -19.81 -11.98 15.07
C LEU A 559 -19.25 -11.87 16.50
N TYR A 560 -20.11 -11.63 17.49
CA TYR A 560 -19.72 -11.52 18.90
C TYR A 560 -19.74 -12.89 19.62
N THR A 561 -20.71 -13.76 19.32
CA THR A 561 -20.97 -15.00 20.10
C THR A 561 -20.77 -16.32 19.35
N SER A 562 -20.50 -16.31 18.04
CA SER A 562 -20.13 -17.54 17.32
C SER A 562 -18.70 -17.98 17.67
N GLU A 563 -18.47 -19.29 17.66
CA GLU A 563 -17.18 -19.93 17.89
C GLU A 563 -17.01 -21.14 16.97
N ASP A 564 -15.77 -21.58 16.75
CA ASP A 564 -15.44 -22.77 15.98
C ASP A 564 -14.46 -23.64 16.77
N GLN A 565 -14.95 -24.77 17.27
CA GLN A 565 -14.16 -25.74 18.05
C GLN A 565 -13.08 -26.44 17.21
N CYS A 566 -13.12 -26.32 15.88
CA CYS A 566 -12.07 -26.77 14.97
C CYS A 566 -11.04 -25.68 14.62
N SER A 567 -11.21 -24.44 15.09
CA SER A 567 -10.31 -23.32 14.81
C SER A 567 -9.41 -23.03 16.01
N GLU A 568 -8.09 -23.15 15.84
CA GLU A 568 -7.11 -22.86 16.89
C GLU A 568 -7.19 -21.40 17.38
N LEU A 569 -7.49 -20.46 16.48
CA LEU A 569 -7.65 -19.03 16.78
C LEU A 569 -9.02 -18.68 17.41
N ASN A 570 -10.05 -19.52 17.22
CA ASN A 570 -11.44 -19.21 17.62
C ASN A 570 -12.15 -20.36 18.36
N LYS A 571 -11.38 -21.19 19.09
CA LYS A 571 -11.87 -22.25 20.01
C LYS A 571 -13.01 -21.77 20.93
N ARG A 572 -12.92 -20.50 21.37
CA ARG A 572 -13.91 -19.78 22.19
C ARG A 572 -14.34 -18.52 21.44
N SER A 573 -15.61 -18.15 21.53
CA SER A 573 -16.19 -16.95 20.87
C SER A 573 -15.50 -15.63 21.25
N ALA A 574 -15.58 -14.63 20.36
CA ALA A 574 -14.96 -13.31 20.56
C ALA A 574 -15.39 -12.62 21.87
N ARG A 575 -16.66 -12.80 22.27
CA ARG A 575 -17.19 -12.47 23.60
C ARG A 575 -16.33 -13.05 24.72
N MET A 576 -16.15 -14.38 24.72
CA MET A 576 -15.43 -15.07 25.78
C MET A 576 -13.95 -14.68 25.83
N GLN A 577 -13.31 -14.50 24.66
CA GLN A 577 -11.91 -14.04 24.58
C GLN A 577 -11.72 -12.68 25.29
N VAL A 578 -12.66 -11.74 25.12
CA VAL A 578 -12.62 -10.43 25.78
C VAL A 578 -12.98 -10.51 27.26
N LEU A 579 -14.07 -11.19 27.62
CA LEU A 579 -14.55 -11.22 29.02
C LEU A 579 -13.58 -11.95 29.96
N THR A 580 -12.93 -13.02 29.51
CA THR A 580 -11.88 -13.71 30.28
C THR A 580 -10.68 -12.80 30.51
N GLU A 581 -10.22 -12.06 29.49
CA GLU A 581 -9.09 -11.15 29.63
C GLU A 581 -9.42 -9.94 30.52
N ILE A 582 -10.62 -9.36 30.42
CA ILE A 582 -11.07 -8.30 31.33
C ILE A 582 -11.05 -8.79 32.77
N ALA A 583 -11.62 -9.98 33.06
CA ALA A 583 -11.61 -10.52 34.42
C ALA A 583 -10.18 -10.71 34.97
N ARG A 584 -9.27 -11.24 34.15
CA ARG A 584 -7.84 -11.39 34.49
C ARG A 584 -7.16 -10.05 34.78
N LEU A 585 -7.46 -9.00 34.00
CA LEU A 585 -6.92 -7.66 34.21
C LEU A 585 -7.53 -6.96 35.44
N MET A 586 -8.84 -7.10 35.66
CA MET A 586 -9.52 -6.59 36.86
C MET A 586 -8.96 -7.22 38.13
N ASP A 587 -8.71 -8.53 38.15
CA ASP A 587 -8.09 -9.21 39.30
C ASP A 587 -6.60 -8.90 39.47
N LYS A 588 -5.87 -8.61 38.38
CA LYS A 588 -4.47 -8.16 38.45
C LYS A 588 -4.32 -6.75 39.03
N TYR A 589 -5.23 -5.83 38.67
CA TYR A 589 -5.17 -4.41 39.03
C TYR A 589 -6.23 -3.99 40.07
N LYS A 590 -6.75 -4.96 40.83
CA LYS A 590 -7.83 -4.78 41.81
C LYS A 590 -7.56 -3.77 42.94
N ASP A 591 -6.29 -3.48 43.20
CA ASP A 591 -5.81 -2.57 44.24
C ASP A 591 -5.49 -1.16 43.67
N GLU A 592 -5.79 -0.92 42.39
CA GLU A 592 -5.64 0.36 41.69
C GLU A 592 -6.99 0.98 41.26
N GLU A 593 -7.01 2.30 41.04
CA GLU A 593 -8.16 2.96 40.41
C GLU A 593 -8.22 2.57 38.92
N THR A 594 -9.29 1.87 38.53
CA THR A 594 -9.44 1.23 37.21
C THR A 594 -10.61 1.81 36.40
N SER A 595 -10.52 1.72 35.07
CA SER A 595 -11.62 1.98 34.13
C SER A 595 -11.61 0.96 32.99
N ILE A 596 -12.77 0.75 32.35
CA ILE A 596 -12.88 -0.04 31.13
C ILE A 596 -13.38 0.86 30.00
N THR A 597 -12.62 0.98 28.92
CA THR A 597 -12.97 1.80 27.76
C THR A 597 -13.11 0.95 26.51
N VAL A 598 -14.31 0.88 25.94
CA VAL A 598 -14.62 0.02 24.78
C VAL A 598 -14.76 0.89 23.53
N ILE A 599 -13.93 0.65 22.53
CA ILE A 599 -13.76 1.58 21.40
C ILE A 599 -13.94 0.87 20.06
N GLY A 600 -14.50 1.57 19.07
CA GLY A 600 -14.71 0.98 17.75
C GLY A 600 -15.23 1.95 16.69
N HIS A 601 -15.09 1.55 15.43
CA HIS A 601 -15.56 2.29 14.26
C HIS A 601 -16.36 1.40 13.31
N SER A 602 -17.38 1.93 12.64
CA SER A 602 -18.22 1.19 11.68
C SER A 602 -18.80 -0.07 12.35
N LEU A 603 -18.68 -1.27 11.75
CA LEU A 603 -19.02 -2.54 12.40
C LEU A 603 -18.43 -2.67 13.83
N GLY A 604 -17.19 -2.23 14.03
CA GLY A 604 -16.51 -2.29 15.33
C GLY A 604 -17.16 -1.41 16.39
N ALA A 605 -17.79 -0.30 16.00
CA ALA A 605 -18.58 0.53 16.92
C ALA A 605 -19.78 -0.22 17.47
N THR A 606 -20.42 -1.05 16.65
CA THR A 606 -21.53 -1.90 17.10
C THR A 606 -21.05 -3.05 18.00
N LEU A 607 -19.92 -3.70 17.68
CA LEU A 607 -19.32 -4.71 18.56
C LEU A 607 -18.92 -4.10 19.92
N ALA A 608 -18.33 -2.89 19.91
CA ALA A 608 -18.05 -2.12 21.11
C ALA A 608 -19.32 -1.79 21.92
N THR A 609 -20.43 -1.45 21.24
CA THR A 609 -21.73 -1.19 21.89
C THR A 609 -22.30 -2.44 22.56
N LEU A 610 -22.23 -3.60 21.91
CA LEU A 610 -22.66 -4.88 22.50
C LEU A 610 -21.78 -5.25 23.70
N ASN A 611 -20.46 -5.17 23.52
CA ASN A 611 -19.47 -5.58 24.52
C ASN A 611 -19.51 -4.67 25.78
N ALA A 612 -19.66 -3.35 25.63
CA ALA A 612 -19.79 -2.45 26.78
C ALA A 612 -21.08 -2.71 27.60
N ALA A 613 -22.18 -3.05 26.93
CA ALA A 613 -23.43 -3.46 27.60
C ALA A 613 -23.26 -4.80 28.32
N ASP A 614 -22.61 -5.78 27.68
CA ASP A 614 -22.31 -7.11 28.22
C ASP A 614 -21.46 -7.05 29.51
N ILE A 615 -20.41 -6.23 29.48
CA ILE A 615 -19.49 -6.04 30.62
C ILE A 615 -20.23 -5.46 31.82
N ALA A 616 -21.01 -4.40 31.62
CA ALA A 616 -21.73 -3.72 32.69
C ALA A 616 -22.91 -4.55 33.23
N ALA A 617 -23.71 -5.16 32.35
CA ALA A 617 -24.94 -5.85 32.76
C ALA A 617 -24.73 -7.23 33.43
N ASN A 618 -23.53 -7.80 33.28
CA ASN A 618 -23.12 -9.04 33.93
C ASN A 618 -21.97 -8.84 34.95
N SER A 619 -21.70 -7.58 35.35
CA SER A 619 -20.69 -7.23 36.37
C SER A 619 -19.23 -7.64 36.08
N TYR A 620 -18.83 -7.82 34.81
CA TYR A 620 -17.43 -8.09 34.45
C TYR A 620 -16.48 -6.90 34.69
N ASN A 621 -17.03 -5.74 35.05
CA ASN A 621 -16.30 -4.57 35.57
C ASN A 621 -16.00 -4.65 37.08
N THR A 622 -15.84 -5.84 37.64
CA THR A 622 -15.48 -6.10 39.05
C THR A 622 -14.28 -7.05 39.14
N SER A 623 -13.58 -7.03 40.28
CA SER A 623 -12.58 -8.03 40.63
C SER A 623 -13.20 -9.09 41.55
N SER A 624 -12.97 -10.37 41.24
CA SER A 624 -13.35 -11.50 42.08
C SER A 624 -12.56 -11.57 43.39
N LEU A 625 -11.39 -10.90 43.43
CA LEU A 625 -10.44 -10.89 44.54
C LEU A 625 -10.44 -9.60 45.37
N SER A 626 -11.45 -8.72 45.19
CA SER A 626 -11.57 -7.45 45.91
C SER A 626 -12.25 -7.62 47.29
N PRO A 627 -11.64 -7.15 48.41
CA PRO A 627 -12.21 -7.32 49.75
C PRO A 627 -13.57 -6.66 50.00
N SER A 628 -13.97 -5.69 49.17
CA SER A 628 -15.24 -4.95 49.30
C SER A 628 -16.37 -5.50 48.43
N GLY A 629 -16.09 -6.28 47.38
CA GLY A 629 -17.07 -6.90 46.47
C GLY A 629 -17.94 -5.97 45.61
N GLU A 630 -18.10 -4.70 45.98
CA GLU A 630 -19.09 -3.77 45.39
C GLU A 630 -18.50 -2.69 44.47
N THR A 631 -17.18 -2.45 44.52
CA THR A 631 -16.52 -1.39 43.74
C THR A 631 -16.39 -1.77 42.26
N ARG A 632 -17.35 -1.31 41.45
CA ARG A 632 -17.35 -1.43 39.99
C ARG A 632 -16.47 -0.38 39.31
N ALA A 633 -15.69 -0.79 38.31
CA ALA A 633 -15.02 0.12 37.40
C ALA A 633 -16.06 0.74 36.41
N PRO A 634 -15.97 2.04 36.09
CA PRO A 634 -16.84 2.65 35.08
C PRO A 634 -16.52 2.09 33.69
N VAL A 635 -17.56 1.85 32.90
CA VAL A 635 -17.47 1.34 31.53
C VAL A 635 -17.83 2.48 30.56
N THR A 636 -16.90 2.89 29.70
CA THR A 636 -17.12 3.97 28.72
C THR A 636 -16.98 3.45 27.30
N ALA A 637 -18.04 3.50 26.51
CA ALA A 637 -17.99 3.25 25.07
C ALA A 637 -17.69 4.55 24.30
N VAL A 638 -16.63 4.56 23.47
CA VAL A 638 -16.29 5.70 22.60
C VAL A 638 -16.25 5.21 21.16
N VAL A 639 -17.23 5.62 20.35
CA VAL A 639 -17.47 5.03 19.03
C VAL A 639 -17.65 6.04 17.91
N PHE A 640 -17.20 5.67 16.71
CA PHE A 640 -17.20 6.53 15.52
C PHE A 640 -18.01 5.88 14.39
N GLY A 641 -18.78 6.68 13.64
CA GLY A 641 -19.55 6.17 12.49
C GLY A 641 -20.53 5.02 12.85
N SER A 642 -20.99 4.95 14.10
CA SER A 642 -21.67 3.77 14.65
C SER A 642 -23.02 3.48 13.97
N PRO A 643 -23.19 2.30 13.33
CA PRO A 643 -24.51 1.76 13.01
C PRO A 643 -25.36 1.59 14.28
N ARG A 644 -26.66 1.45 14.10
CA ARG A 644 -27.60 1.09 15.17
C ARG A 644 -27.49 -0.38 15.53
N THR A 645 -27.44 -0.66 16.83
CA THR A 645 -27.08 -1.98 17.37
C THR A 645 -28.30 -2.87 17.66
N GLY A 646 -29.35 -2.28 18.23
CA GLY A 646 -30.55 -3.00 18.67
C GLY A 646 -31.81 -2.14 18.62
N ASP A 647 -32.91 -2.69 19.14
CA ASP A 647 -34.24 -2.09 19.15
C ASP A 647 -34.40 -1.04 20.27
N ARG A 648 -35.64 -0.53 20.44
CA ARG A 648 -35.95 0.44 21.52
C ARG A 648 -35.80 -0.19 22.91
N SER A 649 -36.15 -1.45 23.06
CA SER A 649 -36.04 -2.18 24.33
C SER A 649 -34.56 -2.42 24.70
N PHE A 650 -33.72 -2.77 23.72
CA PHE A 650 -32.25 -2.79 23.90
C PHE A 650 -31.70 -1.42 24.32
N ARG A 651 -32.14 -0.32 23.67
CA ARG A 651 -31.75 1.05 24.07
C ARG A 651 -32.17 1.37 25.51
N ASP A 652 -33.38 0.98 25.89
CA ASP A 652 -33.94 1.31 27.20
C ASP A 652 -33.30 0.45 28.30
N ALA A 653 -32.87 -0.77 27.99
CA ALA A 653 -31.97 -1.56 28.84
C ALA A 653 -30.58 -0.94 28.96
N PHE A 654 -29.96 -0.55 27.84
CA PHE A 654 -28.64 0.08 27.81
C PHE A 654 -28.58 1.34 28.70
N HIS A 655 -29.61 2.19 28.66
CA HIS A 655 -29.70 3.41 29.47
C HIS A 655 -30.02 3.18 30.96
N ARG A 656 -30.35 1.95 31.40
CA ARG A 656 -30.50 1.61 32.83
C ARG A 656 -29.19 1.23 33.50
N LEU A 657 -28.18 0.82 32.73
CA LEU A 657 -26.90 0.33 33.25
C LEU A 657 -26.09 1.49 33.84
N ARG A 658 -26.07 1.58 35.18
CA ARG A 658 -25.61 2.77 35.92
C ARG A 658 -24.15 3.13 35.67
N ASP A 659 -23.32 2.11 35.55
CA ASP A 659 -21.86 2.22 35.42
C ASP A 659 -21.41 2.40 33.96
N LEU A 660 -22.35 2.36 33.02
CA LEU A 660 -22.12 2.44 31.58
C LEU A 660 -22.34 3.87 31.06
N ARG A 661 -21.40 4.35 30.24
CA ARG A 661 -21.52 5.58 29.45
C ARG A 661 -21.17 5.31 28.00
N MET A 662 -21.73 6.08 27.07
CA MET A 662 -21.45 5.95 25.65
C MET A 662 -21.48 7.31 24.96
N LEU A 663 -20.38 7.66 24.28
CA LEU A 663 -20.27 8.80 23.39
C LEU A 663 -20.08 8.29 21.96
N ARG A 664 -21.02 8.67 21.10
CA ARG A 664 -21.01 8.40 19.66
C ARG A 664 -20.58 9.67 18.95
N VAL A 665 -19.56 9.56 18.11
CA VAL A 665 -19.15 10.61 17.16
C VAL A 665 -19.73 10.26 15.80
N ARG A 666 -20.60 11.13 15.28
CA ARG A 666 -21.21 10.99 13.95
C ARG A 666 -20.80 12.14 13.05
N ASN A 667 -20.26 11.83 11.88
CA ASN A 667 -20.06 12.82 10.82
C ASN A 667 -21.37 13.12 10.08
N ARG A 668 -21.73 14.38 9.89
CA ARG A 668 -23.01 14.80 9.28
C ARG A 668 -23.29 14.27 7.86
N PRO A 669 -22.31 14.18 6.93
CA PRO A 669 -22.51 13.51 5.64
C PRO A 669 -22.57 11.98 5.70
N ASP A 670 -22.10 11.33 6.77
CA ASP A 670 -22.08 9.86 6.90
C ASP A 670 -23.48 9.30 7.20
N ARG A 671 -23.94 8.37 6.35
CA ARG A 671 -25.24 7.70 6.45
C ARG A 671 -25.18 6.34 7.13
N ILE A 672 -24.01 5.73 7.32
CA ILE A 672 -23.88 4.42 7.98
C ILE A 672 -24.55 4.39 9.36
N PRO A 673 -24.48 5.45 10.20
CA PRO A 673 -25.20 5.52 11.47
C PRO A 673 -26.74 5.46 11.39
N HIS A 674 -27.32 5.63 10.20
CA HIS A 674 -28.76 5.49 9.99
C HIS A 674 -29.19 4.04 9.67
N TYR A 675 -28.25 3.11 9.53
CA TYR A 675 -28.51 1.69 9.32
C TYR A 675 -28.44 0.88 10.64
N PRO A 676 -29.37 -0.06 10.87
CA PRO A 676 -30.58 -0.30 10.10
C PRO A 676 -31.63 0.85 10.23
N PRO A 677 -32.37 1.16 9.15
CA PRO A 677 -33.29 2.31 9.14
C PRO A 677 -34.61 2.09 9.88
N VAL A 678 -35.07 0.84 10.03
CA VAL A 678 -36.41 0.49 10.55
C VAL A 678 -36.28 -0.56 11.66
N GLY A 679 -36.96 -0.32 12.79
CA GLY A 679 -37.00 -1.23 13.96
C GLY A 679 -35.89 -1.01 14.99
N TYR A 680 -34.77 -0.42 14.58
CA TYR A 680 -33.59 -0.20 15.43
C TYR A 680 -33.56 1.22 16.01
N ALA A 681 -32.86 1.37 17.13
CA ALA A 681 -32.79 2.59 17.93
C ALA A 681 -31.36 3.04 18.22
N ASP A 682 -31.26 4.31 18.59
CA ASP A 682 -30.02 5.04 18.82
C ASP A 682 -29.67 5.06 20.31
N VAL A 683 -28.45 4.65 20.66
CA VAL A 683 -27.91 4.57 22.04
C VAL A 683 -26.73 5.51 22.26
N GLY A 684 -26.56 5.97 23.51
CA GLY A 684 -25.50 6.91 23.89
C GLY A 684 -25.72 8.34 23.42
N VAL A 685 -24.90 9.24 23.96
CA VAL A 685 -24.85 10.67 23.63
C VAL A 685 -24.25 10.84 22.23
N GLU A 686 -24.72 11.82 21.44
CA GLU A 686 -24.18 12.12 20.11
C GLU A 686 -23.37 13.42 20.10
N LEU A 687 -22.12 13.32 19.62
CA LEU A 687 -21.33 14.43 19.11
C LEU A 687 -21.44 14.45 17.57
N LEU A 688 -22.14 15.45 17.04
CA LEU A 688 -22.38 15.61 15.60
C LEU A 688 -21.36 16.56 14.97
N ILE A 689 -20.30 16.02 14.36
CA ILE A 689 -19.29 16.81 13.62
C ILE A 689 -19.73 17.01 12.16
N ASP A 690 -19.22 18.05 11.49
CA ASP A 690 -19.51 18.31 10.07
C ASP A 690 -18.22 18.53 9.27
N THR A 691 -17.66 17.45 8.71
CA THR A 691 -16.41 17.55 7.93
C THR A 691 -16.55 18.35 6.62
N ARG A 692 -17.77 18.65 6.17
CA ARG A 692 -18.02 19.46 4.95
C ARG A 692 -17.59 20.92 5.12
N LEU A 693 -17.40 21.37 6.36
CA LEU A 693 -16.89 22.70 6.70
C LEU A 693 -15.35 22.78 6.57
N SER A 694 -14.66 21.64 6.46
CA SER A 694 -13.20 21.58 6.32
C SER A 694 -12.73 22.16 4.98
N PRO A 695 -11.80 23.14 4.95
CA PRO A 695 -11.20 23.63 3.71
C PRO A 695 -10.16 22.64 3.12
N PHE A 696 -9.84 21.55 3.82
CA PHE A 696 -8.85 20.56 3.41
C PHE A 696 -9.47 19.40 2.60
N LEU A 697 -10.74 19.09 2.84
CA LEU A 697 -11.42 17.91 2.32
C LEU A 697 -12.17 18.18 1.00
N ARG A 698 -12.47 17.12 0.25
CA ARG A 698 -13.33 17.18 -0.94
C ARG A 698 -14.75 17.62 -0.58
N ARG A 699 -15.23 18.72 -1.18
CA ARG A 699 -16.62 19.21 -1.04
C ARG A 699 -17.69 18.19 -1.43
N HIS A 700 -17.34 17.26 -2.31
CA HIS A 700 -18.19 16.16 -2.77
C HIS A 700 -17.46 14.83 -2.59
N GLY A 701 -17.12 14.50 -1.35
CA GLY A 701 -16.61 13.18 -1.01
C GLY A 701 -17.63 12.08 -1.29
N SER A 702 -17.14 10.86 -1.54
CA SER A 702 -18.00 9.67 -1.60
C SER A 702 -18.50 9.27 -0.20
N GLU A 703 -19.50 8.40 -0.14
CA GLU A 703 -20.02 7.87 1.13
C GLU A 703 -18.92 7.16 1.96
N SER A 704 -17.95 6.52 1.27
CA SER A 704 -16.75 5.91 1.87
C SER A 704 -15.89 6.97 2.58
N GLN A 705 -15.74 8.14 1.96
CA GLN A 705 -14.88 9.23 2.43
C GLN A 705 -15.53 10.05 3.55
N SER A 706 -16.86 10.13 3.60
CA SER A 706 -17.58 10.69 4.76
C SER A 706 -17.57 9.76 5.96
N HIS A 707 -17.58 8.44 5.72
CA HIS A 707 -17.53 7.40 6.75
C HIS A 707 -16.10 7.04 7.19
N ASP A 708 -15.05 7.48 6.50
CA ASP A 708 -13.66 7.19 6.88
C ASP A 708 -13.34 7.67 8.31
N LEU A 709 -12.53 6.88 9.03
CA LEU A 709 -12.19 7.17 10.43
C LEU A 709 -11.20 8.34 10.55
N GLU A 710 -10.20 8.48 9.67
CA GLU A 710 -9.33 9.67 9.70
C GLU A 710 -10.12 10.94 9.34
N CYS A 711 -11.14 10.84 8.47
CA CYS A 711 -12.10 11.93 8.26
C CYS A 711 -12.88 12.29 9.54
N HIS A 712 -13.35 11.30 10.31
CA HIS A 712 -13.96 11.55 11.62
C HIS A 712 -12.98 12.23 12.60
N LEU A 713 -11.73 11.76 12.68
CA LEU A 713 -10.71 12.32 13.60
C LEU A 713 -10.23 13.71 13.15
N HIS A 714 -10.16 13.99 11.85
CA HIS A 714 -9.96 15.33 11.30
C HIS A 714 -11.14 16.26 11.64
N GLY A 715 -12.37 15.75 11.58
CA GLY A 715 -13.55 16.47 12.03
C GLY A 715 -13.49 16.82 13.52
N VAL A 716 -13.16 15.85 14.38
CA VAL A 716 -12.90 16.09 15.82
C VAL A 716 -11.76 17.08 16.03
N ALA A 717 -10.68 17.01 15.25
CA ALA A 717 -9.53 17.91 15.39
C ALA A 717 -9.84 19.40 15.10
N GLY A 718 -10.85 19.72 14.28
CA GLY A 718 -11.08 21.10 13.83
C GLY A 718 -12.52 21.63 13.81
N TRP A 719 -13.54 20.88 14.22
CA TRP A 719 -14.92 21.37 14.31
C TRP A 719 -15.20 22.13 15.62
N HIS A 720 -16.02 23.18 15.58
CA HIS A 720 -16.24 24.14 16.69
C HIS A 720 -17.70 24.40 17.08
N GLY A 721 -18.63 23.54 16.66
CA GLY A 721 -20.07 23.82 16.72
C GLY A 721 -20.60 24.47 15.44
N ASP A 722 -21.90 24.39 15.21
CA ASP A 722 -22.57 24.79 13.96
C ASP A 722 -22.52 26.30 13.65
N HIS A 723 -21.98 27.10 14.56
CA HIS A 723 -21.92 28.57 14.44
C HIS A 723 -20.49 29.13 14.38
N ARG A 724 -19.45 28.27 14.47
CA ARG A 724 -18.05 28.71 14.59
C ARG A 724 -17.12 28.24 13.44
N GLY A 725 -17.61 27.39 12.54
CA GLY A 725 -16.86 26.97 11.35
C GLY A 725 -15.84 25.85 11.61
N PHE A 726 -14.69 25.90 10.95
CA PHE A 726 -13.67 24.85 11.00
C PHE A 726 -12.24 25.43 11.08
N GLU A 727 -11.50 25.08 12.13
CA GLU A 727 -10.10 25.45 12.37
C GLU A 727 -9.46 24.39 13.29
N LEU A 728 -8.29 23.86 12.93
CA LEU A 728 -7.61 22.80 13.69
C LEU A 728 -7.14 23.34 15.06
N VAL A 729 -7.68 22.77 16.15
CA VAL A 729 -7.37 23.16 17.54
C VAL A 729 -6.25 22.33 18.16
N VAL A 730 -5.88 21.25 17.48
CA VAL A 730 -4.83 20.30 17.86
C VAL A 730 -3.98 20.00 16.62
N ASP A 731 -2.69 19.75 16.83
CA ASP A 731 -1.75 19.48 15.74
C ASP A 731 -1.93 18.06 15.18
N ARG A 732 -2.85 17.91 14.22
CA ARG A 732 -3.10 16.69 13.45
C ARG A 732 -2.83 16.97 11.96
N ASP A 733 -1.94 16.19 11.34
CA ASP A 733 -1.66 16.37 9.91
C ASP A 733 -2.87 15.93 9.06
N VAL A 734 -3.37 16.83 8.21
CA VAL A 734 -4.46 16.56 7.27
C VAL A 734 -4.08 15.47 6.26
N ALA A 735 -2.79 15.19 6.03
CA ALA A 735 -2.36 14.07 5.20
C ALA A 735 -2.91 12.71 5.66
N LEU A 736 -3.21 12.56 6.96
CA LEU A 736 -3.80 11.34 7.53
C LEU A 736 -5.12 10.95 6.85
N VAL A 737 -5.95 11.88 6.39
CA VAL A 737 -7.24 11.53 5.74
C VAL A 737 -7.08 10.86 4.36
N ASN A 738 -5.88 10.86 3.78
CA ASN A 738 -5.55 10.08 2.57
C ASN A 738 -4.88 8.72 2.87
N LYS A 739 -4.87 8.27 4.14
CA LYS A 739 -4.24 7.01 4.57
C LYS A 739 -4.82 5.81 3.82
N PHE A 740 -6.15 5.72 3.72
CA PHE A 740 -6.87 4.60 3.08
C PHE A 740 -7.90 4.98 1.97
N ASP A 741 -8.19 6.26 1.74
CA ASP A 741 -9.04 6.73 0.65
C ASP A 741 -8.47 8.03 0.02
N ASP A 742 -9.28 8.77 -0.73
CA ASP A 742 -8.96 10.03 -1.42
C ASP A 742 -9.81 11.20 -0.90
N CYS A 743 -9.63 11.54 0.37
CA CYS A 743 -10.48 12.49 1.09
C CYS A 743 -10.05 13.96 0.94
N LEU A 744 -8.76 14.24 0.69
CA LEU A 744 -8.24 15.61 0.47
C LEU A 744 -8.62 16.16 -0.91
N ALA A 745 -8.76 17.49 -0.99
CA ALA A 745 -8.88 18.19 -2.26
C ALA A 745 -7.58 18.07 -3.09
N ASP A 746 -7.69 18.01 -4.43
CA ASP A 746 -6.56 17.75 -5.34
C ASP A 746 -5.43 18.80 -5.33
N GLU A 747 -5.62 19.94 -4.65
CA GLU A 747 -4.56 20.93 -4.45
C GLU A 747 -3.56 20.56 -3.34
N TYR A 748 -3.89 19.60 -2.48
CA TYR A 748 -2.95 19.02 -1.50
C TYR A 748 -2.17 17.88 -2.17
N PRO A 749 -0.82 17.94 -2.24
CA PRO A 749 0.00 16.99 -3.01
C PRO A 749 0.22 15.64 -2.28
N VAL A 750 -0.76 15.20 -1.50
CA VAL A 750 -0.71 13.96 -0.70
C VAL A 750 -1.28 12.81 -1.54
N PRO A 751 -0.48 11.77 -1.85
CA PRO A 751 -0.94 10.60 -2.59
C PRO A 751 -2.18 9.93 -1.98
N VAL A 752 -3.06 9.43 -2.83
CA VAL A 752 -4.21 8.59 -2.43
C VAL A 752 -3.70 7.27 -1.88
N ARG A 753 -4.30 6.76 -0.79
CA ARG A 753 -3.93 5.46 -0.18
C ARG A 753 -2.42 5.38 0.03
N TRP A 754 -1.87 6.36 0.74
CA TRP A 754 -0.43 6.45 0.88
C TRP A 754 0.14 5.42 1.84
N LYS A 755 -0.57 5.02 2.92
CA LYS A 755 -0.06 4.04 3.90
C LYS A 755 0.02 2.67 3.25
N VAL A 756 1.24 2.22 2.99
CA VAL A 756 1.54 0.94 2.36
C VAL A 756 2.93 0.49 2.79
N HIS A 757 3.05 -0.79 3.16
CA HIS A 757 4.34 -1.39 3.49
C HIS A 757 5.25 -1.43 2.26
N HIS A 758 6.56 -1.35 2.50
CA HIS A 758 7.55 -1.50 1.43
C HIS A 758 7.28 -2.79 0.63
N ASN A 759 7.15 -2.67 -0.68
CA ASN A 759 6.86 -3.77 -1.60
C ASN A 759 5.67 -4.67 -1.20
N LYS A 760 4.63 -4.10 -0.56
CA LYS A 760 3.50 -4.85 0.04
C LYS A 760 3.94 -5.99 0.97
N SER A 761 5.05 -5.81 1.69
CA SER A 761 5.68 -6.82 2.55
C SER A 761 6.33 -7.99 1.81
N MET A 762 6.56 -7.88 0.49
CA MET A 762 7.50 -8.75 -0.21
C MET A 762 8.94 -8.37 0.16
N VAL A 763 9.74 -9.34 0.58
CA VAL A 763 11.14 -9.20 1.01
C VAL A 763 12.03 -10.12 0.19
N LYS A 764 13.18 -9.63 -0.28
CA LYS A 764 14.16 -10.46 -1.01
C LYS A 764 15.08 -11.18 -0.03
N GLY A 765 15.07 -12.50 -0.06
CA GLY A 765 15.87 -13.38 0.79
C GLY A 765 17.35 -13.44 0.41
N PRO A 766 18.19 -14.09 1.25
CA PRO A 766 19.63 -14.24 1.00
C PRO A 766 19.96 -15.21 -0.16
N ASP A 767 18.99 -16.02 -0.59
CA ASP A 767 19.02 -16.84 -1.80
C ASP A 767 18.71 -16.02 -3.08
N GLY A 768 18.21 -14.79 -2.92
CA GLY A 768 17.81 -13.91 -4.00
C GLY A 768 16.34 -14.03 -4.43
N ARG A 769 15.49 -14.80 -3.73
CA ARG A 769 14.06 -14.92 -4.05
C ARG A 769 13.19 -13.98 -3.22
N TRP A 770 12.04 -13.58 -3.73
CA TRP A 770 11.08 -12.74 -3.05
C TRP A 770 10.02 -13.58 -2.31
N VAL A 771 9.92 -13.37 -1.00
CA VAL A 771 8.93 -14.03 -0.13
C VAL A 771 8.01 -13.00 0.51
N LEU A 772 6.75 -13.39 0.75
CA LEU A 772 5.79 -12.55 1.47
C LEU A 772 6.03 -12.68 2.98
N GLN A 773 6.58 -11.64 3.61
CA GLN A 773 6.82 -11.59 5.06
C GLN A 773 5.88 -10.58 5.70
N ASP A 774 4.60 -10.93 5.77
CA ASP A 774 3.51 -10.00 6.09
C ASP A 774 2.82 -10.25 7.45
N HIS A 775 3.30 -11.21 8.23
CA HIS A 775 2.81 -11.55 9.58
C HIS A 775 3.98 -11.90 10.50
N GLU A 776 3.94 -11.38 11.73
CA GLU A 776 4.84 -11.74 12.83
C GLU A 776 4.10 -12.70 13.77
N PRO A 777 4.64 -13.90 14.07
CA PRO A 777 4.04 -14.80 15.05
C PRO A 777 4.08 -14.19 16.45
N ASP A 778 3.12 -14.59 17.27
CA ASP A 778 2.96 -14.21 18.67
C ASP A 778 3.12 -15.50 19.48
N ASP A 779 4.33 -15.76 19.98
CA ASP A 779 4.71 -17.05 20.56
C ASP A 779 3.96 -17.37 21.89
N ASP A 780 3.29 -16.37 22.46
CA ASP A 780 2.53 -16.44 23.72
C ASP A 780 1.01 -16.78 23.50
N ASP A 781 0.61 -17.36 22.35
CA ASP A 781 -0.79 -17.81 22.12
C ASP A 781 -1.05 -19.25 22.62
N ASP A 782 0.01 -20.06 22.88
CA ASP A 782 -0.07 -21.47 23.34
C ASP A 782 -0.25 -21.64 24.87
N ASP A 783 0.05 -20.62 25.68
CA ASP A 783 0.18 -20.71 27.16
C ASP A 783 -1.13 -20.48 27.95
N ASP A 784 -2.27 -20.34 27.26
CA ASP A 784 -3.53 -19.75 27.80
C ASP A 784 -4.77 -20.69 27.70
N ASP A 785 -4.58 -22.01 27.53
CA ASP A 785 -5.64 -23.03 27.31
C ASP A 785 -6.30 -23.59 28.60
#